data_AF-A0A9E0QB06-F1
#
_entry.id   AF-A0A9E0QB06-F1
#
_cell.length_a   1.000
_cell.length_b   1.000
_cell.length_c   1.000
_cell.angle_alpha   90.00
_cell.angle_beta   90.00
_cell.angle_gamma   90.00
#
_symmetry.space_group_name_H-M   'P 1'
#
loop_
_entity.id
_entity.type
_entity.pdbx_description
1 polymer ?
#
loop_
_entity_poly.entity_id
_entity_poly.type
_entity_poly.pdbx_seq_one_letter_code
_entity_poly.pdbx_strand_id
1 'polypeptide(L)'
;MNKRVLLTILLIATILSPARAVLKEQNLENTLSILRTELTNYHTELERQSGFMKEQQTQVVDKLFGIMNKSSQNSLMLYSQRPEYVFDLAYACHEATEQYHDYKKNVLPFRNFITKTNSEIARYDSLINTLSSMHVASLNQKALIDKNVCLTLAINIRHTLNDNSNQFNDYIGYYQSTESQLKHLNDYANKRYSEIQNNIFSNAGDNYFKIISKLGMNVRETRESIESKYFIKTKVPSQWDSRLIFGLFAIMGFYGFIACFLNILSIRFLVPKRFRTESFMSKRTCIIMASSVVSLAIILGLTRFIFSEQNFIIMASGLLVEYTWLLGVILISLLLRLDGKQIASAFRIYSPLIFIGLVVIAFRIILIPNDLVNIIFSPILLICTIWQWWVIRRHNKNIPKSDFAFTYTSLLVFIVSLISASNGYTLFSVQLLIWWVMQLTCILTITCLRGWLKGIAKRKGYDKMDIKKTWLFDLIYKVILPMLGVYSFIIAIYWASDVFNLSDTTWMIFKKNYIETKWFSASIFSIAEVIVLFYLFSYGNRCFKAFLKLHFEKSDHSTAASKNVMAKNLVQVIVWGIWLISALAIFHIDNTWLVVVSGGLSTGIGFAMKDILENIYYGISLMAGRVKIGDYIVCDGTRGRVSSISYTSTIVEANDGSVIAFQNSQLFTKNYKNMTKNHGYELDCLEVGVAYGTDIHKVKQLLHDEISKLDCINKDRDINITLKDFGDSAINLKVLVWVPVLSQNDADGCILECIYDTLNKYNIEIPYPQREISIKHSEDAVKS
;
A
#
# COMPACT_ATOMS: atom_id res chain seq x y z
N MET A 1 26.28 7.95 -13.88
CA MET A 1 26.95 7.86 -15.20
C MET A 1 27.77 9.13 -15.40
N ASN A 2 29.09 9.04 -15.58
CA ASN A 2 29.97 10.21 -15.64
C ASN A 2 29.63 11.11 -16.82
N LYS A 3 29.56 12.43 -16.61
CA LYS A 3 29.24 13.42 -17.67
C LYS A 3 30.12 13.23 -18.93
N ARG A 4 31.38 12.82 -18.76
CA ARG A 4 32.30 12.51 -19.87
C ARG A 4 31.90 11.28 -20.70
N VAL A 5 31.36 10.24 -20.07
CA VAL A 5 30.89 9.01 -20.75
C VAL A 5 29.64 9.29 -21.56
N LEU A 6 28.71 10.08 -21.02
CA LEU A 6 27.53 10.52 -21.75
C LEU A 6 27.93 11.36 -22.98
N LEU A 7 28.91 12.24 -22.83
CA LEU A 7 29.39 13.11 -23.92
C LEU A 7 30.11 12.30 -25.01
N THR A 8 30.92 11.31 -24.65
CA THR A 8 31.53 10.40 -25.65
C THR A 8 30.51 9.53 -26.34
N ILE A 9 29.49 9.02 -25.64
CA ILE A 9 28.42 8.23 -26.27
C ILE A 9 27.61 9.12 -27.22
N LEU A 10 27.32 10.37 -26.83
CA LEU A 10 26.62 11.33 -27.67
C LEU A 10 27.44 11.70 -28.92
N LEU A 11 28.76 11.89 -28.77
CA LEU A 11 29.67 12.25 -29.86
C LEU A 11 29.93 11.07 -30.81
N ILE A 12 29.96 9.85 -30.28
CA ILE A 12 30.02 8.61 -31.07
C ILE A 12 28.69 8.41 -31.83
N ALA A 13 27.55 8.70 -31.19
CA ALA A 13 26.23 8.63 -31.82
C ALA A 13 26.05 9.68 -32.94
N THR A 14 26.64 10.87 -32.82
CA THR A 14 26.58 11.90 -33.89
C THR A 14 27.51 11.59 -35.07
N ILE A 15 28.63 10.90 -34.86
CA ILE A 15 29.58 10.54 -35.93
C ILE A 15 29.15 9.27 -36.69
N LEU A 16 28.41 8.36 -36.03
CA LEU A 16 27.98 7.08 -36.63
C LEU A 16 26.66 7.14 -37.41
N SER A 17 25.98 8.28 -37.44
CA SER A 17 24.66 8.42 -38.04
C SER A 17 24.69 9.40 -39.22
N PRO A 18 24.98 8.95 -40.46
CA PRO A 18 24.62 9.74 -41.62
C PRO A 18 23.10 9.88 -41.66
N ALA A 19 22.59 11.09 -41.41
CA ALA A 19 21.18 11.40 -41.56
C ALA A 19 20.85 11.42 -43.06
N ARG A 20 20.37 10.30 -43.59
CA ARG A 20 19.90 10.16 -44.99
C ARG A 20 18.50 10.76 -45.15
N ALA A 21 18.32 12.02 -44.77
CA ALA A 21 17.05 12.73 -44.90
C ALA A 21 17.10 13.65 -46.11
N VAL A 22 16.04 13.67 -46.94
CA VAL A 22 15.86 14.69 -47.95
C VAL A 22 15.51 16.02 -47.27
N LEU A 23 16.47 16.94 -47.25
CA LEU A 23 16.31 18.31 -46.76
C LEU A 23 16.55 19.32 -47.89
N LYS A 24 16.53 20.61 -47.56
CA LYS A 24 16.93 21.68 -48.48
C LYS A 24 18.43 21.60 -48.74
N GLU A 25 18.81 20.85 -49.77
CA GLU A 25 20.19 20.75 -50.24
C GLU A 25 20.66 22.03 -50.93
N GLN A 26 21.97 22.09 -51.24
CA GLN A 26 22.59 23.24 -51.90
C GLN A 26 21.91 23.63 -53.23
N ASN A 27 21.35 22.66 -53.94
CA ASN A 27 20.65 22.85 -55.20
C ASN A 27 19.61 21.75 -55.43
N LEU A 28 18.71 22.00 -56.40
CA LEU A 28 17.61 21.10 -56.73
C LEU A 28 18.11 19.74 -57.26
N GLU A 29 19.25 19.71 -57.97
CA GLU A 29 19.83 18.48 -58.51
C GLU A 29 20.29 17.53 -57.40
N ASN A 30 20.94 18.05 -56.35
CA ASN A 30 21.34 17.22 -55.21
C ASN A 30 20.11 16.72 -54.44
N THR A 31 19.09 17.56 -54.26
CA THR A 31 17.82 17.12 -53.64
C THR A 31 17.17 15.97 -54.42
N LEU A 32 17.13 16.04 -55.76
CA LEU A 32 16.58 14.98 -56.61
C LEU A 32 17.42 13.69 -56.55
N SER A 33 18.75 13.78 -56.51
CA SER A 33 19.63 12.62 -56.39
C SER A 33 19.51 11.92 -55.03
N ILE A 34 19.36 12.67 -53.94
CA ILE A 34 19.13 12.10 -52.60
C ILE A 34 17.73 11.49 -52.52
N LEU A 35 16.71 12.18 -53.04
CA LEU A 35 15.34 11.68 -53.11
C LEU A 35 15.27 10.36 -53.88
N ARG A 36 15.96 10.25 -55.02
CA ARG A 36 16.03 9.00 -55.79
C ARG A 36 16.55 7.85 -54.93
N THR A 37 17.61 8.10 -54.16
CA THR A 37 18.23 7.11 -53.28
C THR A 37 17.28 6.69 -52.16
N GLU A 38 16.60 7.65 -51.53
CA GLU A 38 15.61 7.39 -50.47
C GLU A 38 14.42 6.59 -51.01
N LEU A 39 13.85 7.00 -52.15
CA LEU A 39 12.74 6.30 -52.80
C LEU A 39 13.11 4.89 -53.25
N THR A 40 14.33 4.69 -53.78
CA THR A 40 14.80 3.35 -54.19
C THR A 40 14.91 2.43 -52.97
N ASN A 41 15.49 2.91 -51.87
CA ASN A 41 15.61 2.13 -50.64
C ASN A 41 14.23 1.84 -50.04
N TYR A 42 13.34 2.84 -50.00
CA TYR A 42 11.99 2.68 -49.47
C TYR A 42 11.16 1.73 -50.32
N HIS A 43 11.24 1.82 -51.65
CA HIS A 43 10.55 0.89 -52.55
C HIS A 43 11.01 -0.55 -52.34
N THR A 44 12.33 -0.78 -52.26
CA THR A 44 12.90 -2.11 -52.00
C THR A 44 12.46 -2.66 -50.65
N GLU A 45 12.46 -1.83 -49.61
CA GLU A 45 11.99 -2.21 -48.28
C GLU A 45 10.48 -2.48 -48.26
N LEU A 46 9.69 -1.67 -48.97
CA LEU A 46 8.25 -1.82 -49.08
C LEU A 46 7.87 -3.10 -49.83
N GLU A 47 8.57 -3.45 -50.91
CA GLU A 47 8.37 -4.72 -51.63
C GLU A 47 8.70 -5.92 -50.73
N ARG A 48 9.82 -5.85 -50.00
CA ARG A 48 10.20 -6.88 -49.04
C ARG A 48 9.16 -7.05 -47.93
N GLN A 49 8.66 -5.93 -47.40
CA GLN A 49 7.61 -5.93 -46.38
C GLN A 49 6.28 -6.44 -46.93
N SER A 50 5.87 -6.01 -48.12
CA SER A 50 4.62 -6.45 -48.76
C SER A 50 4.63 -7.97 -49.00
N GLY A 51 5.75 -8.54 -49.44
CA GLY A 51 5.91 -9.99 -49.60
C GLY A 51 5.73 -10.77 -48.29
N PHE A 52 6.43 -10.35 -47.22
CA PHE A 52 6.30 -10.97 -45.89
C PHE A 52 4.90 -10.80 -45.29
N MET A 53 4.30 -9.62 -45.47
CA MET A 53 2.96 -9.32 -44.98
C MET A 53 1.92 -10.22 -45.64
N LYS A 54 2.05 -10.56 -46.92
CA LYS A 54 1.11 -11.42 -47.65
C LYS A 54 1.04 -12.84 -47.08
N GLU A 55 2.18 -13.43 -46.70
CA GLU A 55 2.21 -14.73 -46.02
C GLU A 55 1.59 -14.65 -44.62
N GLN A 56 1.94 -13.62 -43.84
CA GLN A 56 1.40 -13.42 -42.50
C GLN A 56 -0.12 -13.17 -42.52
N GLN A 57 -0.61 -12.43 -43.53
CA GLN A 57 -2.02 -12.16 -43.75
C GLN A 57 -2.82 -13.42 -44.04
N THR A 58 -2.27 -14.35 -44.84
CA THR A 58 -2.93 -15.62 -45.15
C THR A 58 -3.11 -16.45 -43.87
N GLN A 59 -2.10 -16.49 -43.00
CA GLN A 59 -2.21 -17.13 -41.69
C GLN A 59 -3.25 -16.46 -40.79
N VAL A 60 -3.41 -15.14 -40.85
CA VAL A 60 -4.45 -14.42 -40.10
C VAL A 60 -5.84 -14.83 -40.56
N VAL A 61 -6.07 -14.94 -41.88
CA VAL A 61 -7.33 -15.40 -42.45
C VAL A 61 -7.64 -16.84 -42.05
N ASP A 62 -6.68 -17.75 -42.19
CA ASP A 62 -6.84 -19.15 -41.80
C ASP A 62 -7.18 -19.27 -40.30
N LYS A 63 -6.54 -18.44 -39.47
CA LYS A 63 -6.85 -18.35 -38.05
C LYS A 63 -8.27 -17.82 -37.81
N LEU A 64 -8.72 -16.79 -38.53
CA LEU A 64 -10.09 -16.28 -38.43
C LEU A 64 -11.13 -17.34 -38.85
N PHE A 65 -10.89 -18.07 -39.93
CA PHE A 65 -11.75 -19.18 -40.33
C PHE A 65 -11.76 -20.31 -39.31
N GLY A 66 -10.61 -20.63 -38.71
CA GLY A 66 -10.55 -21.57 -37.59
C GLY A 66 -11.40 -21.11 -36.39
N ILE A 67 -11.31 -19.83 -36.03
CA ILE A 67 -12.15 -19.23 -34.98
C ILE A 67 -13.63 -19.28 -35.36
N MET A 68 -13.98 -18.98 -36.61
CA MET A 68 -15.36 -19.01 -37.10
C MET A 68 -15.94 -20.43 -37.06
N ASN A 69 -15.16 -21.43 -37.49
CA ASN A 69 -15.57 -22.83 -37.41
C ASN A 69 -15.76 -23.29 -35.96
N LYS A 70 -14.84 -22.91 -35.06
CA LYS A 70 -15.00 -23.16 -33.61
C LYS A 70 -16.25 -22.45 -33.05
N SER A 71 -16.54 -21.24 -33.52
CA SER A 71 -17.75 -20.49 -33.13
C SER A 71 -19.01 -21.22 -33.57
N SER A 72 -19.05 -21.70 -34.81
CA SER A 72 -20.16 -22.51 -35.33
C SER A 72 -20.34 -23.79 -34.51
N GLN A 73 -19.26 -24.50 -34.17
CA GLN A 73 -19.31 -25.67 -33.30
C GLN A 73 -19.87 -25.33 -31.91
N ASN A 74 -19.37 -24.26 -31.28
CA ASN A 74 -19.84 -23.81 -29.97
C ASN A 74 -21.30 -23.35 -30.01
N SER A 75 -21.74 -22.73 -31.10
CA SER A 75 -23.14 -22.33 -31.31
C SER A 75 -24.07 -23.54 -31.41
N LEU A 76 -23.71 -24.56 -32.18
CA LEU A 76 -24.48 -25.79 -32.31
C LEU A 76 -24.58 -26.50 -30.97
N MET A 77 -23.44 -26.61 -30.25
CA MET A 77 -23.38 -27.19 -28.91
C MET A 77 -24.32 -26.44 -27.96
N LEU A 78 -24.28 -25.10 -27.95
CA LEU A 78 -25.05 -24.27 -27.02
C LEU A 78 -26.55 -24.27 -27.33
N TYR A 79 -26.93 -24.15 -28.60
CA TYR A 79 -28.33 -24.09 -29.02
C TYR A 79 -29.05 -25.45 -28.95
N SER A 80 -28.32 -26.56 -29.02
CA SER A 80 -28.91 -27.90 -28.88
C SER A 80 -29.19 -28.31 -27.42
N GLN A 81 -28.66 -27.59 -26.43
CA GLN A 81 -28.81 -28.00 -25.02
C GLN A 81 -30.19 -27.71 -24.46
N ARG A 82 -30.76 -28.71 -23.80
CA ARG A 82 -32.00 -28.56 -23.03
C ARG A 82 -31.73 -27.86 -21.68
N PRO A 83 -32.71 -27.10 -21.13
CA PRO A 83 -32.55 -26.41 -19.85
C PRO A 83 -32.23 -27.33 -18.66
N GLU A 84 -32.64 -28.60 -18.70
CA GLU A 84 -32.45 -29.56 -17.61
C GLU A 84 -31.00 -30.05 -17.49
N TYR A 85 -30.18 -29.84 -18.54
CA TYR A 85 -28.76 -30.19 -18.60
C TYR A 85 -27.89 -28.99 -18.19
N VAL A 86 -28.03 -28.58 -16.92
CA VAL A 86 -27.40 -27.36 -16.39
C VAL A 86 -25.88 -27.37 -16.54
N PHE A 87 -25.21 -28.51 -16.30
CA PHE A 87 -23.75 -28.60 -16.41
C PHE A 87 -23.26 -28.51 -17.86
N ASP A 88 -23.96 -29.13 -18.81
CA ASP A 88 -23.66 -29.07 -20.25
C ASP A 88 -23.87 -27.65 -20.78
N LEU A 89 -24.97 -27.03 -20.38
CA LEU A 89 -25.29 -25.65 -20.75
C LEU A 89 -24.24 -24.68 -20.18
N ALA A 90 -23.81 -24.87 -18.92
CA ALA A 90 -22.78 -24.06 -18.31
C ALA A 90 -21.42 -24.20 -19.01
N TYR A 91 -21.03 -25.41 -19.43
CA TYR A 91 -19.83 -25.64 -20.23
C TYR A 91 -19.92 -24.96 -21.59
N ALA A 92 -21.04 -25.12 -22.30
CA ALA A 92 -21.23 -24.55 -23.63
C ALA A 92 -21.25 -23.02 -23.60
N CYS A 93 -21.86 -22.42 -22.57
CA CYS A 93 -21.82 -20.98 -22.38
C CYS A 93 -20.40 -20.50 -22.10
N HIS A 94 -19.59 -21.27 -21.35
CA HIS A 94 -18.23 -20.89 -20.99
C HIS A 94 -17.35 -20.79 -22.24
N GLU A 95 -17.31 -21.86 -23.03
CA GLU A 95 -16.56 -21.92 -24.28
C GLU A 95 -16.96 -20.80 -25.25
N ALA A 96 -18.25 -20.47 -25.32
CA ALA A 96 -18.75 -19.36 -26.13
C ALA A 96 -18.23 -18.00 -25.64
N THR A 97 -18.29 -17.73 -24.33
CA THR A 97 -17.83 -16.47 -23.75
C THR A 97 -16.30 -16.30 -23.79
N GLU A 98 -15.56 -17.37 -23.49
CA GLU A 98 -14.09 -17.41 -23.50
C GLU A 98 -13.57 -17.16 -24.92
N GLN A 99 -14.19 -17.80 -25.93
CA GLN A 99 -13.82 -17.61 -27.32
C GLN A 99 -13.95 -16.14 -27.78
N TYR A 100 -15.02 -15.45 -27.35
CA TYR A 100 -15.19 -14.02 -27.67
C TYR A 100 -14.15 -13.14 -26.96
N HIS A 101 -13.84 -13.44 -25.70
CA HIS A 101 -12.79 -12.73 -24.94
C HIS A 101 -11.41 -12.91 -25.56
N ASP A 102 -11.04 -14.14 -25.91
CA ASP A 102 -9.78 -14.47 -26.56
C ASP A 102 -9.67 -13.79 -27.93
N TYR A 103 -10.75 -13.76 -28.69
CA TYR A 103 -10.79 -13.02 -29.94
C TYR A 103 -10.51 -11.54 -29.73
N LYS A 104 -11.26 -10.88 -28.82
CA LYS A 104 -11.11 -9.45 -28.50
C LYS A 104 -9.70 -9.07 -28.06
N LYS A 105 -9.05 -9.91 -27.26
CA LYS A 105 -7.68 -9.69 -26.77
C LYS A 105 -6.63 -9.77 -27.89
N ASN A 106 -6.89 -10.58 -28.92
CA ASN A 106 -5.93 -10.88 -29.98
C ASN A 106 -6.24 -10.16 -31.31
N VAL A 107 -7.15 -9.17 -31.33
CA VAL A 107 -7.46 -8.38 -32.53
C VAL A 107 -6.28 -7.48 -32.89
N LEU A 108 -5.84 -7.55 -34.15
CA LEU A 108 -4.80 -6.68 -34.69
C LEU A 108 -5.36 -5.27 -35.01
N PRO A 109 -4.58 -4.20 -34.81
CA PRO A 109 -5.03 -2.82 -35.02
C PRO A 109 -5.00 -2.40 -36.50
N PHE A 110 -5.65 -3.15 -37.39
CA PHE A 110 -5.67 -2.90 -38.85
C PHE A 110 -6.14 -1.49 -39.23
N ARG A 111 -7.08 -0.91 -38.47
CA ARG A 111 -7.54 0.48 -38.68
C ARG A 111 -6.41 1.50 -38.55
N ASN A 112 -5.48 1.29 -37.61
CA ASN A 112 -4.34 2.18 -37.44
C ASN A 112 -3.37 2.04 -38.61
N PHE A 113 -3.17 0.81 -39.12
CA PHE A 113 -2.36 0.58 -40.32
C PHE A 113 -2.96 1.27 -41.55
N ILE A 114 -4.27 1.11 -41.80
CA ILE A 114 -4.95 1.77 -42.93
C ILE A 114 -4.86 3.29 -42.81
N THR A 115 -5.10 3.85 -41.63
CA THR A 115 -5.01 5.30 -41.41
C THR A 115 -3.60 5.82 -41.74
N LYS A 116 -2.57 5.12 -41.28
CA LYS A 116 -1.17 5.46 -41.59
C LYS A 116 -0.87 5.31 -43.08
N THR A 117 -1.27 4.20 -43.71
CA THR A 117 -1.09 3.96 -45.14
C THR A 117 -1.78 5.02 -45.99
N ASN A 118 -3.00 5.42 -45.65
CA ASN A 118 -3.72 6.47 -46.37
C ASN A 118 -3.04 7.83 -46.24
N SER A 119 -2.46 8.15 -45.08
CA SER A 119 -1.66 9.36 -44.92
C SER A 119 -0.38 9.33 -45.77
N GLU A 120 0.26 8.17 -45.89
CA GLU A 120 1.41 7.98 -46.79
C GLU A 120 1.01 8.08 -48.27
N ILE A 121 -0.13 7.49 -48.68
CA ILE A 121 -0.66 7.64 -50.04
C ILE A 121 -0.86 9.12 -50.38
N ALA A 122 -1.50 9.89 -49.50
CA ALA A 122 -1.71 11.33 -49.70
C ALA A 122 -0.38 12.11 -49.78
N ARG A 123 0.63 11.71 -48.99
CA ARG A 123 1.99 12.26 -49.07
C ARG A 123 2.61 12.00 -50.44
N TYR A 124 2.49 10.77 -50.96
CA TYR A 124 3.01 10.42 -52.29
C TYR A 124 2.22 11.06 -53.43
N ASP A 125 0.91 11.23 -53.32
CA ASP A 125 0.12 11.98 -54.32
C ASP A 125 0.61 13.43 -54.44
N SER A 126 0.91 14.07 -53.30
CA SER A 126 1.51 15.42 -53.27
C SER A 126 2.91 15.44 -53.90
N LEU A 127 3.73 14.43 -53.63
CA LEU A 127 5.07 14.29 -54.21
C LEU A 127 5.01 14.08 -55.74
N ILE A 128 4.12 13.22 -56.22
CA ILE A 128 3.89 12.94 -57.65
C ILE A 128 3.42 14.21 -58.37
N ASN A 129 2.47 14.95 -57.78
CA ASN A 129 1.99 16.21 -58.35
C ASN A 129 3.11 17.25 -58.45
N THR A 130 3.98 17.33 -57.43
CA THR A 130 5.12 18.25 -57.42
C THR A 130 6.18 17.85 -58.45
N LEU A 131 6.52 16.56 -58.54
CA LEU A 131 7.50 16.05 -59.51
C LEU A 131 6.97 16.18 -60.94
N SER A 132 5.69 15.91 -61.20
CA SER A 132 5.11 16.03 -62.55
C SER A 132 5.05 17.48 -63.04
N SER A 133 4.66 18.43 -62.18
CA SER A 133 4.54 19.86 -62.52
C SER A 133 5.85 20.66 -62.45
N MET A 134 6.95 20.05 -62.01
CA MET A 134 8.25 20.70 -61.86
C MET A 134 8.81 21.25 -63.18
N HIS A 135 9.24 22.52 -63.18
CA HIS A 135 9.83 23.21 -64.33
C HIS A 135 11.16 22.57 -64.76
N VAL A 136 11.30 22.27 -66.05
CA VAL A 136 12.37 21.39 -66.58
C VAL A 136 13.49 22.17 -67.27
N ALA A 137 13.26 23.42 -67.68
CA ALA A 137 14.20 24.16 -68.53
C ALA A 137 15.54 24.51 -67.84
N SER A 138 15.57 24.49 -66.50
CA SER A 138 16.77 24.80 -65.69
C SER A 138 17.53 23.57 -65.20
N LEU A 139 17.11 22.34 -65.57
CA LEU A 139 17.71 21.10 -65.06
C LEU A 139 18.76 20.53 -66.02
N ASN A 140 19.90 20.09 -65.49
CA ASN A 140 20.89 19.33 -66.25
C ASN A 140 20.37 17.90 -66.57
N GLN A 141 20.92 17.24 -67.59
CA GLN A 141 20.47 15.94 -68.09
C GLN A 141 20.39 14.86 -67.00
N LYS A 142 21.36 14.83 -66.07
CA LYS A 142 21.33 13.91 -64.91
C LYS A 142 20.14 14.15 -63.99
N ALA A 143 19.85 15.41 -63.67
CA ALA A 143 18.74 15.77 -62.79
C ALA A 143 17.37 15.51 -63.44
N LEU A 144 17.28 15.61 -64.77
CA LEU A 144 16.11 15.22 -65.54
C LEU A 144 15.85 13.71 -65.48
N ILE A 145 16.92 12.89 -65.56
CA ILE A 145 16.83 11.44 -65.34
C ILE A 145 16.41 11.14 -63.90
N ASP A 146 17.05 11.76 -62.90
CA ASP A 146 16.73 11.53 -61.49
C ASP A 146 15.27 11.92 -61.17
N LYS A 147 14.78 13.04 -61.73
CA LYS A 147 13.36 13.45 -61.65
C LYS A 147 12.43 12.35 -62.18
N ASN A 148 12.68 11.87 -63.40
CA ASN A 148 11.82 10.86 -64.03
C ASN A 148 11.83 9.54 -63.26
N VAL A 149 13.00 9.12 -62.75
CA VAL A 149 13.11 7.92 -61.90
C VAL A 149 12.37 8.12 -60.57
N CYS A 150 12.50 9.28 -59.91
CA CYS A 150 11.75 9.59 -58.70
C CYS A 150 10.24 9.57 -58.94
N LEU A 151 9.78 10.11 -60.07
CA LEU A 151 8.37 10.12 -60.44
C LEU A 151 7.84 8.69 -60.60
N THR A 152 8.55 7.84 -61.35
CA THR A 152 8.19 6.43 -61.53
C THR A 152 8.18 5.67 -60.20
N LEU A 153 9.21 5.84 -59.36
CA LEU A 153 9.27 5.21 -58.04
C LEU A 153 8.14 5.67 -57.13
N ALA A 154 7.84 6.97 -57.10
CA ALA A 154 6.76 7.52 -56.29
C ALA A 154 5.38 6.97 -56.73
N ILE A 155 5.14 6.88 -58.05
CA ILE A 155 3.93 6.26 -58.61
C ILE A 155 3.82 4.78 -58.18
N ASN A 156 4.89 4.00 -58.34
CA ASN A 156 4.90 2.58 -57.96
C ASN A 156 4.69 2.39 -56.45
N ILE A 157 5.40 3.14 -55.61
CA ILE A 157 5.23 3.10 -54.15
C ILE A 157 3.79 3.41 -53.77
N ARG A 158 3.19 4.47 -54.36
CA ARG A 158 1.79 4.85 -54.11
C ARG A 158 0.82 3.75 -54.54
N HIS A 159 1.04 3.09 -55.68
CA HIS A 159 0.25 1.93 -56.09
C HIS A 159 0.38 0.76 -55.10
N THR A 160 1.59 0.38 -54.70
CA THR A 160 1.81 -0.70 -53.72
C THR A 160 1.16 -0.39 -52.36
N LEU A 161 1.25 0.85 -51.88
CA LEU A 161 0.57 1.28 -50.65
C LEU A 161 -0.95 1.19 -50.77
N ASN A 162 -1.51 1.58 -51.91
CA ASN A 162 -2.94 1.49 -52.18
C ASN A 162 -3.43 0.03 -52.21
N ASP A 163 -2.68 -0.85 -52.86
CA ASP A 163 -3.00 -2.29 -52.91
C ASP A 163 -2.95 -2.92 -51.51
N ASN A 164 -1.92 -2.59 -50.72
CA ASN A 164 -1.85 -3.01 -49.31
C ASN A 164 -3.03 -2.47 -48.49
N SER A 165 -3.46 -1.22 -48.72
CA SER A 165 -4.62 -0.61 -48.04
C SER A 165 -5.93 -1.34 -48.37
N ASN A 166 -6.14 -1.66 -49.65
CA ASN A 166 -7.31 -2.41 -50.11
C ASN A 166 -7.38 -3.81 -49.48
N GLN A 167 -6.26 -4.53 -49.43
CA GLN A 167 -6.18 -5.83 -48.74
C GLN A 167 -6.53 -5.72 -47.24
N PHE A 168 -6.07 -4.67 -46.56
CA PHE A 168 -6.44 -4.46 -45.15
C PHE A 168 -7.95 -4.20 -44.95
N ASN A 169 -8.63 -3.58 -45.92
CA ASN A 169 -10.08 -3.38 -45.84
C ASN A 169 -10.84 -4.71 -45.91
N ASP A 170 -10.42 -5.64 -46.76
CA ASP A 170 -11.02 -6.99 -46.84
C ASP A 170 -10.86 -7.74 -45.51
N TYR A 171 -9.69 -7.64 -44.85
CA TYR A 171 -9.48 -8.23 -43.54
C TYR A 171 -10.36 -7.61 -42.46
N ILE A 172 -10.54 -6.29 -42.47
CA ILE A 172 -11.50 -5.65 -41.57
C ILE A 172 -12.90 -6.24 -41.78
N GLY A 173 -13.31 -6.54 -43.01
CA GLY A 173 -14.56 -7.22 -43.31
C GLY A 173 -14.67 -8.58 -42.62
N TYR A 174 -13.66 -9.44 -42.77
CA TYR A 174 -13.61 -10.75 -42.09
C TYR A 174 -13.64 -10.62 -40.56
N TYR A 175 -12.83 -9.72 -39.99
CA TYR A 175 -12.83 -9.44 -38.54
C TYR A 175 -14.20 -8.96 -38.06
N GLN A 176 -14.86 -8.04 -38.77
CA GLN A 176 -16.18 -7.55 -38.37
C GLN A 176 -17.24 -8.65 -38.42
N SER A 177 -17.20 -9.52 -39.44
CA SER A 177 -18.10 -10.66 -39.55
C SER A 177 -17.88 -11.66 -38.41
N THR A 178 -16.63 -12.05 -38.16
CA THR A 178 -16.27 -12.95 -37.05
C THR A 178 -16.63 -12.35 -35.70
N GLU A 179 -16.38 -11.05 -35.51
CA GLU A 179 -16.75 -10.33 -34.28
C GLU A 179 -18.27 -10.34 -34.07
N SER A 180 -19.05 -10.05 -35.11
CA SER A 180 -20.52 -10.03 -35.02
C SER A 180 -21.06 -11.40 -34.63
N GLN A 181 -20.58 -12.47 -35.28
CA GLN A 181 -20.99 -13.84 -34.95
C GLN A 181 -20.62 -14.23 -33.51
N LEU A 182 -19.37 -13.98 -33.10
CA LEU A 182 -18.92 -14.27 -31.74
C LEU A 182 -19.65 -13.45 -30.70
N LYS A 183 -19.97 -12.18 -31.01
CA LYS A 183 -20.75 -11.31 -30.13
C LYS A 183 -22.16 -11.86 -29.94
N HIS A 184 -22.86 -12.23 -31.02
CA HIS A 184 -24.19 -12.84 -30.91
C HIS A 184 -24.17 -14.13 -30.09
N LEU A 185 -23.15 -14.97 -30.30
CA LEU A 185 -22.95 -16.20 -29.54
C LEU A 185 -22.72 -15.90 -28.05
N ASN A 186 -21.85 -14.95 -27.74
CA ASN A 186 -21.56 -14.48 -26.38
C ASN A 186 -22.79 -13.87 -25.71
N ASP A 187 -23.56 -13.04 -26.42
CA ASP A 187 -24.77 -12.40 -25.89
C ASP A 187 -25.84 -13.45 -25.55
N TYR A 188 -26.00 -14.47 -26.39
CA TYR A 188 -26.88 -15.61 -26.08
C TYR A 188 -26.36 -16.44 -24.90
N ALA A 189 -25.06 -16.72 -24.85
CA ALA A 189 -24.44 -17.44 -23.72
C ALA A 189 -24.66 -16.70 -22.40
N ASN A 190 -24.48 -15.38 -22.37
CA ASN A 190 -24.73 -14.55 -21.19
C ASN A 190 -26.21 -14.56 -20.77
N LYS A 191 -27.13 -14.54 -21.74
CA LYS A 191 -28.56 -14.69 -21.45
C LYS A 191 -28.86 -16.04 -20.80
N ARG A 192 -28.32 -17.13 -21.34
CA ARG A 192 -28.49 -18.48 -20.78
C ARG A 192 -27.83 -18.63 -19.41
N TYR A 193 -26.68 -17.99 -19.20
CA TYR A 193 -26.08 -17.88 -17.86
C TYR A 193 -27.02 -17.19 -16.89
N SER A 194 -27.62 -16.05 -17.24
CA SER A 194 -28.59 -15.37 -16.38
C SER A 194 -29.79 -16.26 -16.02
N GLU A 195 -30.26 -17.09 -16.96
CA GLU A 195 -31.31 -18.09 -16.70
C GLU A 195 -30.87 -19.18 -15.71
N ILE A 196 -29.66 -19.74 -15.88
CA ILE A 196 -29.07 -20.70 -14.93
C ILE A 196 -28.96 -20.06 -13.54
N GLN A 197 -28.43 -18.84 -13.47
CA GLN A 197 -28.22 -18.11 -12.23
C GLN A 197 -29.55 -17.86 -11.52
N ASN A 198 -30.59 -17.43 -12.23
CA ASN A 198 -31.92 -17.29 -11.66
C ASN A 198 -32.45 -18.64 -11.13
N ASN A 199 -32.33 -19.72 -11.91
CA ASN A 199 -32.79 -21.03 -11.48
C ASN A 199 -32.09 -21.55 -10.22
N ILE A 200 -30.81 -21.23 -9.99
CA ILE A 200 -30.08 -21.61 -8.76
C ILE A 200 -30.72 -20.99 -7.51
N PHE A 201 -31.22 -19.74 -7.60
CA PHE A 201 -31.68 -18.98 -6.43
C PHE A 201 -33.20 -18.84 -6.31
N SER A 202 -33.96 -18.83 -7.41
CA SER A 202 -35.38 -18.49 -7.43
C SER A 202 -36.32 -19.67 -7.67
N ASN A 203 -35.84 -20.75 -8.28
CA ASN A 203 -36.70 -21.86 -8.70
C ASN A 203 -36.51 -23.06 -7.77
N ALA A 204 -37.36 -23.17 -6.75
CA ALA A 204 -37.41 -24.36 -5.92
C ALA A 204 -37.94 -25.53 -6.76
N GLY A 205 -37.11 -26.55 -6.97
CA GLY A 205 -37.61 -27.83 -7.48
C GLY A 205 -38.64 -28.44 -6.53
N ASP A 206 -39.18 -29.61 -6.89
CA ASP A 206 -40.06 -30.32 -5.97
C ASP A 206 -39.31 -30.64 -4.67
N ASN A 207 -39.97 -30.41 -3.52
CA ASN A 207 -39.44 -30.81 -2.22
C ASN A 207 -39.08 -32.30 -2.26
N TYR A 208 -37.95 -32.68 -1.66
CA TYR A 208 -37.45 -34.05 -1.67
C TYR A 208 -38.47 -35.08 -1.16
N PHE A 209 -39.33 -34.72 -0.20
CA PHE A 209 -40.42 -35.60 0.24
C PHE A 209 -41.48 -35.85 -0.85
N LYS A 210 -41.72 -34.86 -1.71
CA LYS A 210 -42.60 -34.97 -2.89
C LYS A 210 -41.91 -35.77 -4.02
N ILE A 211 -40.59 -35.64 -4.15
CA ILE A 211 -39.79 -36.48 -5.06
C ILE A 211 -39.90 -37.96 -4.65
N ILE A 212 -39.83 -38.26 -3.35
CA ILE A 212 -39.99 -39.62 -2.81
C ILE A 212 -41.44 -40.11 -2.98
N SER A 213 -42.46 -39.28 -2.74
CA SER A 213 -43.85 -39.73 -2.91
C SER A 213 -44.18 -40.07 -4.36
N LYS A 214 -43.46 -39.48 -5.33
CA LYS A 214 -43.51 -39.79 -6.76
C LYS A 214 -42.28 -40.56 -7.27
N LEU A 215 -41.62 -41.35 -6.42
CA LEU A 215 -40.36 -42.02 -6.76
C LEU A 215 -40.46 -42.83 -8.07
N GLY A 216 -41.54 -43.57 -8.28
CA GLY A 216 -41.71 -44.41 -9.47
C GLY A 216 -41.71 -43.62 -10.79
N MET A 217 -42.34 -42.43 -10.80
CA MET A 217 -42.36 -41.55 -11.97
C MET A 217 -40.97 -40.91 -12.18
N ASN A 218 -40.41 -40.34 -11.10
CA ASN A 218 -39.11 -39.66 -11.16
C ASN A 218 -37.97 -40.61 -11.55
N VAL A 219 -37.99 -41.87 -11.10
CA VAL A 219 -37.00 -42.89 -11.48
C VAL A 219 -37.16 -43.27 -12.96
N ARG A 220 -38.39 -43.34 -13.48
CA ARG A 220 -38.62 -43.61 -14.91
C ARG A 220 -38.11 -42.45 -15.78
N GLU A 221 -38.46 -41.21 -15.44
CA GLU A 221 -37.99 -40.01 -16.15
C GLU A 221 -36.47 -39.89 -16.07
N THR A 222 -35.88 -40.12 -14.90
CA THR A 222 -34.42 -40.11 -14.73
C THR A 222 -33.75 -41.20 -15.57
N ARG A 223 -34.35 -42.40 -15.65
CA ARG A 223 -33.84 -43.49 -16.49
C ARG A 223 -33.87 -43.10 -17.96
N GLU A 224 -34.95 -42.51 -18.45
CA GLU A 224 -35.06 -42.00 -19.82
C GLU A 224 -34.02 -40.89 -20.10
N SER A 225 -33.82 -39.96 -19.15
CA SER A 225 -32.79 -38.91 -19.23
C SER A 225 -31.37 -39.48 -19.27
N ILE A 226 -31.08 -40.56 -18.53
CA ILE A 226 -29.77 -41.23 -18.56
C ILE A 226 -29.58 -42.02 -19.86
N GLU A 227 -30.60 -42.76 -20.29
CA GLU A 227 -30.57 -43.58 -21.51
C GLU A 227 -30.36 -42.72 -22.75
N SER A 228 -31.11 -41.62 -22.84
CA SER A 228 -30.97 -40.64 -23.91
C SER A 228 -29.62 -39.91 -23.91
N LYS A 229 -28.96 -39.78 -22.76
CA LYS A 229 -27.69 -39.06 -22.67
C LYS A 229 -26.46 -39.95 -22.89
N TYR A 230 -26.36 -41.09 -22.21
CA TYR A 230 -25.14 -41.90 -22.17
C TYR A 230 -25.18 -43.14 -23.05
N PHE A 231 -26.37 -43.62 -23.42
CA PHE A 231 -26.54 -44.93 -24.06
C PHE A 231 -27.00 -44.86 -25.53
N ILE A 232 -27.29 -43.67 -26.06
CA ILE A 232 -27.59 -43.50 -27.49
C ILE A 232 -26.35 -43.83 -28.33
N LYS A 233 -26.49 -44.83 -29.21
CA LYS A 233 -25.45 -45.18 -30.19
C LYS A 233 -25.50 -44.20 -31.37
N THR A 234 -24.54 -43.30 -31.44
CA THR A 234 -24.31 -42.43 -32.59
C THR A 234 -23.43 -43.14 -33.63
N LYS A 235 -23.60 -42.80 -34.92
CA LYS A 235 -22.74 -43.31 -36.01
C LYS A 235 -21.29 -42.79 -35.94
N VAL A 236 -21.08 -41.69 -35.22
CA VAL A 236 -19.78 -41.03 -35.02
C VAL A 236 -19.37 -41.17 -33.55
N PRO A 237 -18.11 -41.54 -33.24
CA PRO A 237 -17.63 -41.60 -31.86
C PRO A 237 -17.59 -40.21 -31.24
N SER A 238 -18.24 -40.06 -30.08
CA SER A 238 -18.21 -38.81 -29.31
C SER A 238 -16.98 -38.77 -28.39
N GLN A 239 -16.35 -37.61 -28.28
CA GLN A 239 -15.30 -37.35 -27.27
C GLN A 239 -15.85 -37.40 -25.82
N TRP A 240 -17.18 -37.35 -25.67
CA TRP A 240 -17.90 -37.36 -24.40
C TRP A 240 -18.61 -38.70 -24.15
N ASP A 241 -18.20 -39.77 -24.86
CA ASP A 241 -18.74 -41.11 -24.65
C ASP A 241 -18.46 -41.59 -23.22
N SER A 242 -19.46 -42.23 -22.61
CA SER A 242 -19.37 -42.94 -21.33
C SER A 242 -18.08 -43.73 -21.15
N ARG A 243 -17.58 -44.40 -22.21
CA ARG A 243 -16.33 -45.17 -22.19
C ARG A 243 -15.10 -44.33 -21.84
N LEU A 244 -15.00 -43.11 -22.37
CA LEU A 244 -13.89 -42.19 -22.07
C LEU A 244 -14.02 -41.62 -20.66
N ILE A 245 -15.25 -41.32 -20.21
CA ILE A 245 -15.53 -40.87 -18.85
C ILE A 245 -15.10 -41.94 -17.84
N PHE A 246 -15.60 -43.18 -17.99
CA PHE A 246 -15.22 -44.29 -17.12
C PHE A 246 -13.73 -44.63 -17.23
N GLY A 247 -13.16 -44.55 -18.44
CA GLY A 247 -11.73 -44.71 -18.68
C GLY A 247 -10.90 -43.70 -17.89
N LEU A 248 -11.27 -42.42 -17.89
CA LEU A 248 -10.59 -41.37 -17.13
C LEU A 248 -10.63 -41.65 -15.62
N PHE A 249 -11.80 -41.98 -15.05
CA PHE A 249 -11.91 -42.29 -13.62
C PHE A 249 -11.16 -43.57 -13.23
N ALA A 250 -11.15 -44.59 -14.10
CA ALA A 250 -10.37 -45.80 -13.89
C ALA A 250 -8.85 -45.51 -13.93
N ILE A 251 -8.41 -44.73 -14.91
CA ILE A 251 -7.03 -44.22 -15.03
C ILE A 251 -6.64 -43.45 -13.79
N MET A 252 -7.48 -42.53 -13.31
CA MET A 252 -7.23 -41.79 -12.08
C MET A 252 -7.11 -42.69 -10.85
N GLY A 253 -8.02 -43.65 -10.68
CA GLY A 253 -7.97 -44.60 -9.56
C GLY A 253 -6.69 -45.43 -9.60
N PHE A 254 -6.32 -45.91 -10.79
CA PHE A 254 -5.10 -46.67 -11.03
C PHE A 254 -3.83 -45.86 -10.75
N TYR A 255 -3.69 -44.67 -11.34
CA TYR A 255 -2.53 -43.80 -11.12
C TYR A 255 -2.49 -43.21 -9.71
N GLY A 256 -3.64 -42.99 -9.06
CA GLY A 256 -3.72 -42.62 -7.66
C GLY A 256 -3.21 -43.74 -6.74
N PHE A 257 -3.56 -45.00 -7.05
CA PHE A 257 -3.02 -46.16 -6.33
C PHE A 257 -1.51 -46.32 -6.55
N ILE A 258 -1.04 -46.18 -7.79
CA ILE A 258 0.38 -46.19 -8.12
C ILE A 258 1.12 -45.07 -7.39
N ALA A 259 0.60 -43.84 -7.40
CA ALA A 259 1.19 -42.71 -6.69
C ALA A 259 1.30 -43.00 -5.19
N CYS A 260 0.26 -43.58 -4.57
CA CYS A 260 0.30 -44.01 -3.17
C CYS A 260 1.36 -45.08 -2.93
N PHE A 261 1.40 -46.11 -3.77
CA PHE A 261 2.36 -47.20 -3.67
C PHE A 261 3.82 -46.72 -3.83
N LEU A 262 4.09 -45.89 -4.84
CA LEU A 262 5.41 -45.30 -5.10
C LEU A 262 5.85 -44.37 -3.96
N ASN A 263 4.94 -43.58 -3.38
CA ASN A 263 5.28 -42.73 -2.24
C ASN A 263 5.52 -43.55 -0.95
N ILE A 264 4.80 -44.67 -0.76
CA ILE A 264 5.09 -45.63 0.32
C ILE A 264 6.49 -46.22 0.15
N LEU A 265 6.84 -46.65 -1.06
CA LEU A 265 8.15 -47.24 -1.39
C LEU A 265 9.26 -46.20 -1.20
N SER A 266 9.06 -44.98 -1.70
CA SER A 266 10.01 -43.87 -1.59
C SER A 266 10.31 -43.55 -0.13
N ILE A 267 9.29 -43.46 0.73
CA ILE A 267 9.51 -43.21 2.17
C ILE A 267 10.22 -44.40 2.85
N ARG A 268 10.04 -45.62 2.35
CA ARG A 268 10.69 -46.82 2.91
C ARG A 268 12.17 -46.92 2.52
N PHE A 269 12.53 -46.57 1.28
CA PHE A 269 13.89 -46.76 0.73
C PHE A 269 14.73 -45.48 0.65
N LEU A 270 14.17 -44.32 0.28
CA LEU A 270 14.93 -43.07 0.07
C LEU A 270 15.16 -42.28 1.37
N VAL A 271 14.33 -42.44 2.40
CA VAL A 271 14.47 -41.66 3.65
C VAL A 271 15.63 -42.24 4.49
N PRO A 272 16.74 -41.48 4.67
CA PRO A 272 17.89 -41.94 5.44
C PRO A 272 17.49 -42.20 6.90
N LYS A 273 18.15 -43.15 7.58
CA LYS A 273 17.88 -43.46 9.00
C LYS A 273 17.93 -42.22 9.91
N ARG A 274 18.73 -41.19 9.54
CA ARG A 274 18.85 -39.90 10.25
C ARG A 274 17.55 -39.08 10.33
N PHE A 275 16.62 -39.27 9.40
CA PHE A 275 15.34 -38.52 9.35
C PHE A 275 14.15 -39.31 9.94
N ARG A 276 14.36 -40.56 10.39
CA ARG A 276 13.32 -41.39 11.04
C ARG A 276 13.14 -41.04 12.51
N THR A 277 12.78 -39.78 12.79
CA THR A 277 12.37 -39.38 14.15
C THR A 277 10.99 -39.93 14.49
N GLU A 278 10.69 -40.11 15.78
CA GLU A 278 9.37 -40.56 16.25
C GLU A 278 8.22 -39.62 15.80
N SER A 279 8.54 -38.32 15.70
CA SER A 279 7.67 -37.31 15.11
C SER A 279 7.43 -37.51 13.61
N PHE A 280 8.41 -37.98 12.84
CA PHE A 280 8.22 -38.24 11.41
C PHE A 280 7.38 -39.50 11.19
N MET A 281 7.63 -40.56 11.97
CA MET A 281 6.93 -41.84 11.85
C MET A 281 5.43 -41.72 12.16
N SER A 282 5.05 -40.88 13.13
CA SER A 282 3.64 -40.61 13.45
C SER A 282 2.92 -39.77 12.38
N LYS A 283 3.64 -39.00 11.55
CA LYS A 283 3.09 -38.23 10.42
C LYS A 283 3.09 -38.99 9.09
N ARG A 284 3.70 -40.17 9.04
CA ARG A 284 3.99 -40.93 7.81
C ARG A 284 2.80 -41.06 6.87
N THR A 285 1.62 -41.47 7.37
CA THR A 285 0.42 -41.66 6.55
C THR A 285 -0.02 -40.37 5.87
N CYS A 286 0.00 -39.25 6.58
CA CYS A 286 -0.38 -37.94 6.03
C CYS A 286 0.65 -37.44 5.00
N ILE A 287 1.95 -37.69 5.23
CA ILE A 287 3.02 -37.38 4.26
C ILE A 287 2.82 -38.17 2.96
N ILE A 288 2.53 -39.48 3.07
CA ILE A 288 2.24 -40.33 1.91
C ILE A 288 1.03 -39.79 1.15
N MET A 289 -0.06 -39.46 1.85
CA MET A 289 -1.25 -38.94 1.19
C MET A 289 -1.01 -37.59 0.52
N ALA A 290 -0.36 -36.64 1.19
CA ALA A 290 -0.05 -35.33 0.62
C ALA A 290 0.87 -35.45 -0.61
N SER A 291 1.92 -36.26 -0.53
CA SER A 291 2.82 -36.54 -1.67
C SER A 291 2.11 -37.25 -2.82
N SER A 292 1.15 -38.14 -2.52
CA SER A 292 0.35 -38.83 -3.53
C SER A 292 -0.61 -37.88 -4.25
N VAL A 293 -1.21 -36.93 -3.53
CA VAL A 293 -2.07 -35.90 -4.14
C VAL A 293 -1.26 -34.97 -5.06
N VAL A 294 -0.05 -34.57 -4.64
CA VAL A 294 0.85 -33.78 -5.50
C VAL A 294 1.27 -34.59 -6.74
N SER A 295 1.59 -35.87 -6.56
CA SER A 295 1.96 -36.77 -7.67
C SER A 295 0.79 -36.93 -8.66
N LEU A 296 -0.44 -37.08 -8.14
CA LEU A 296 -1.65 -37.17 -8.95
C LEU A 296 -1.90 -35.88 -9.73
N ALA A 297 -1.70 -34.70 -9.11
CA ALA A 297 -1.83 -33.42 -9.79
C ALA A 297 -0.83 -33.27 -10.96
N ILE A 298 0.42 -33.72 -10.77
CA ILE A 298 1.44 -33.74 -11.84
C ILE A 298 1.03 -34.68 -12.97
N ILE A 299 0.57 -35.90 -12.64
CA ILE A 299 0.10 -36.87 -13.65
C ILE A 299 -1.06 -36.28 -14.45
N LEU A 300 -2.05 -35.67 -13.79
CA LEU A 300 -3.18 -35.03 -14.47
C LEU A 300 -2.73 -33.87 -15.38
N GLY A 301 -1.75 -33.07 -14.94
CA GLY A 301 -1.14 -32.02 -15.77
C GLY A 301 -0.42 -32.58 -17.00
N LEU A 302 0.30 -33.69 -16.87
CA LEU A 302 0.94 -34.38 -18.00
C LEU A 302 -0.09 -35.00 -18.95
N THR A 303 -1.15 -35.62 -18.42
CA THR A 303 -2.27 -36.15 -19.21
C THR A 303 -2.90 -35.05 -20.05
N ARG A 304 -3.08 -33.83 -19.49
CA ARG A 304 -3.57 -32.67 -20.25
C ARG A 304 -2.67 -32.30 -21.44
N PHE A 305 -1.35 -32.41 -21.30
CA PHE A 305 -0.41 -32.12 -22.37
C PHE A 305 -0.39 -33.21 -23.44
N ILE A 306 -0.43 -34.48 -23.03
CA ILE A 306 -0.39 -35.65 -23.93
C ILE A 306 -1.68 -35.75 -24.76
N PHE A 307 -2.84 -35.51 -24.15
CA PHE A 307 -4.15 -35.62 -24.80
C PHE A 307 -4.70 -34.25 -25.25
N SER A 308 -3.86 -33.43 -25.87
CA SER A 308 -4.20 -32.06 -26.28
C SER A 308 -5.28 -31.97 -27.38
N GLU A 309 -5.59 -33.07 -28.05
CA GLU A 309 -6.63 -33.13 -29.09
C GLU A 309 -8.03 -33.51 -28.55
N GLN A 310 -8.14 -33.95 -27.29
CA GLN A 310 -9.42 -34.34 -26.68
C GLN A 310 -9.93 -33.29 -25.69
N ASN A 311 -10.96 -32.55 -26.09
CA ASN A 311 -11.53 -31.46 -25.29
C ASN A 311 -12.08 -31.94 -23.94
N PHE A 312 -12.69 -33.13 -23.89
CA PHE A 312 -13.17 -33.72 -22.64
C PHE A 312 -12.04 -33.94 -21.63
N ILE A 313 -10.91 -34.53 -22.06
CA ILE A 313 -9.78 -34.81 -21.17
C ILE A 313 -9.15 -33.51 -20.67
N ILE A 314 -9.04 -32.49 -21.52
CA ILE A 314 -8.53 -31.17 -21.14
C ILE A 314 -9.41 -30.55 -20.05
N MET A 315 -10.73 -30.51 -20.26
CA MET A 315 -11.67 -29.95 -19.28
C MET A 315 -11.64 -30.74 -17.97
N ALA A 316 -11.81 -32.07 -18.04
CA ALA A 316 -11.91 -32.92 -16.85
C ALA A 316 -10.60 -32.92 -16.04
N SER A 317 -9.44 -32.99 -16.70
CA SER A 317 -8.14 -32.89 -16.02
C SER A 317 -7.95 -31.53 -15.36
N GLY A 318 -8.41 -30.43 -15.96
CA GLY A 318 -8.39 -29.09 -15.35
C GLY A 318 -9.15 -29.05 -14.02
N LEU A 319 -10.41 -29.48 -14.01
CA LEU A 319 -11.25 -29.53 -12.80
C LEU A 319 -10.66 -30.43 -11.70
N LEU A 320 -10.03 -31.53 -12.09
CA LEU A 320 -9.38 -32.45 -11.16
C LEU A 320 -8.08 -31.87 -10.59
N VAL A 321 -7.32 -31.10 -11.38
CA VAL A 321 -6.14 -30.38 -10.90
C VAL A 321 -6.56 -29.33 -9.85
N GLU A 322 -7.63 -28.57 -10.08
CA GLU A 322 -8.17 -27.64 -9.09
C GLU A 322 -8.55 -28.36 -7.79
N TYR A 323 -9.29 -29.48 -7.88
CA TYR A 323 -9.64 -30.27 -6.70
C TYR A 323 -8.43 -30.83 -5.96
N THR A 324 -7.48 -31.43 -6.67
CA THR A 324 -6.28 -32.00 -6.07
C THR A 324 -5.43 -30.94 -5.41
N TRP A 325 -5.43 -29.70 -5.93
CA TRP A 325 -4.80 -28.56 -5.27
C TRP A 325 -5.49 -28.22 -3.95
N LEU A 326 -6.83 -28.10 -3.92
CA LEU A 326 -7.59 -27.85 -2.69
C LEU A 326 -7.36 -28.95 -1.64
N LEU A 327 -7.39 -30.22 -2.07
CA LEU A 327 -7.11 -31.37 -1.22
C LEU A 327 -5.66 -31.34 -0.68
N GLY A 328 -4.71 -31.00 -1.55
CA GLY A 328 -3.30 -30.86 -1.21
C GLY A 328 -3.08 -29.80 -0.14
N VAL A 329 -3.72 -28.63 -0.27
CA VAL A 329 -3.69 -27.56 0.73
C VAL A 329 -4.20 -28.02 2.10
N ILE A 330 -5.33 -28.75 2.13
CA ILE A 330 -5.88 -29.29 3.38
C ILE A 330 -4.86 -30.26 4.02
N LEU A 331 -4.35 -31.22 3.26
CA LEU A 331 -3.43 -32.24 3.79
C LEU A 331 -2.09 -31.64 4.24
N ILE A 332 -1.52 -30.71 3.48
CA ILE A 332 -0.27 -30.02 3.83
C ILE A 332 -0.47 -29.15 5.08
N SER A 333 -1.61 -28.46 5.20
CA SER A 333 -1.94 -27.67 6.39
C SER A 333 -2.01 -28.55 7.64
N LEU A 334 -2.69 -29.70 7.56
CA LEU A 334 -2.75 -30.68 8.64
C LEU A 334 -1.35 -31.21 9.02
N LEU A 335 -0.51 -31.51 8.02
CA LEU A 335 0.84 -32.02 8.22
C LEU A 335 1.74 -31.04 8.98
N LEU A 336 1.68 -29.75 8.61
CA LEU A 336 2.55 -28.71 9.17
C LEU A 336 2.08 -28.21 10.55
N ARG A 337 0.76 -28.17 10.78
CA ARG A 337 0.20 -27.56 12.00
C ARG A 337 0.05 -28.53 13.18
N LEU A 338 -0.22 -29.80 12.94
CA LEU A 338 -0.62 -30.76 13.98
C LEU A 338 0.51 -31.69 14.43
N ASP A 339 0.41 -32.16 15.67
CA ASP A 339 1.29 -33.20 16.22
C ASP A 339 0.84 -34.60 15.79
N GLY A 340 1.76 -35.57 15.78
CA GLY A 340 1.55 -36.89 15.18
C GLY A 340 0.31 -37.66 15.67
N LYS A 341 -0.01 -37.59 16.96
CA LYS A 341 -1.22 -38.24 17.53
C LYS A 341 -2.52 -37.52 17.13
N GLN A 342 -2.45 -36.21 16.86
CA GLN A 342 -3.59 -35.38 16.50
C GLN A 342 -3.96 -35.52 15.02
N ILE A 343 -2.97 -35.77 14.14
CA ILE A 343 -3.18 -35.90 12.69
C ILE A 343 -4.22 -36.97 12.35
N ALA A 344 -4.14 -38.15 12.96
CA ALA A 344 -5.08 -39.23 12.68
C ALA A 344 -6.53 -38.84 13.03
N SER A 345 -6.72 -38.09 14.12
CA SER A 345 -8.03 -37.59 14.54
C SER A 345 -8.50 -36.46 13.61
N ALA A 346 -7.63 -35.52 13.24
CA ALA A 346 -7.98 -34.43 12.34
C ALA A 346 -8.33 -34.92 10.94
N PHE A 347 -7.56 -35.85 10.38
CA PHE A 347 -7.84 -36.43 9.06
C PHE A 347 -9.25 -37.05 9.01
N ARG A 348 -9.64 -37.80 10.05
CA ARG A 348 -10.99 -38.39 10.13
C ARG A 348 -12.07 -37.30 10.13
N ILE A 349 -11.84 -36.19 10.83
CA ILE A 349 -12.83 -35.11 10.92
C ILE A 349 -13.00 -34.35 9.59
N TYR A 350 -11.95 -34.24 8.77
CA TYR A 350 -12.03 -33.62 7.45
C TYR A 350 -12.45 -34.60 6.34
N SER A 351 -12.52 -35.91 6.61
CA SER A 351 -12.85 -36.94 5.63
C SER A 351 -14.25 -36.80 4.98
N PRO A 352 -15.34 -36.51 5.72
CA PRO A 352 -16.66 -36.34 5.11
C PRO A 352 -16.71 -35.15 4.15
N LEU A 353 -15.98 -34.07 4.48
CA LEU A 353 -15.85 -32.89 3.62
C LEU A 353 -15.05 -33.19 2.35
N ILE A 354 -13.93 -33.92 2.46
CA ILE A 354 -13.14 -34.34 1.30
C ILE A 354 -13.99 -35.23 0.37
N PHE A 355 -14.75 -36.16 0.95
CA PHE A 355 -15.62 -37.07 0.21
C PHE A 355 -16.74 -36.33 -0.53
N ILE A 356 -17.48 -35.43 0.14
CA ILE A 356 -18.54 -34.68 -0.54
C ILE A 356 -17.97 -33.78 -1.64
N GLY A 357 -16.78 -33.21 -1.45
CA GLY A 357 -16.07 -32.45 -2.49
C GLY A 357 -15.77 -33.31 -3.72
N LEU A 358 -15.31 -34.56 -3.52
CA LEU A 358 -15.08 -35.51 -4.61
C LEU A 358 -16.37 -35.83 -5.36
N VAL A 359 -17.47 -36.07 -4.64
CA VAL A 359 -18.79 -36.35 -5.23
C VAL A 359 -19.26 -35.18 -6.09
N VAL A 360 -19.17 -33.94 -5.59
CA VAL A 360 -19.59 -32.74 -6.32
C VAL A 360 -18.79 -32.56 -7.62
N ILE A 361 -17.47 -32.77 -7.57
CA ILE A 361 -16.63 -32.66 -8.76
C ILE A 361 -16.87 -33.82 -9.73
N ALA A 362 -17.12 -35.02 -9.24
CA ALA A 362 -17.51 -36.14 -10.08
C ALA A 362 -18.84 -35.85 -10.82
N PHE A 363 -19.84 -35.27 -10.14
CA PHE A 363 -21.10 -34.88 -10.77
C PHE A 363 -20.89 -33.86 -11.90
N ARG A 364 -19.97 -32.90 -11.69
CA ARG A 364 -19.61 -31.90 -12.69
C ARG A 364 -18.89 -32.51 -13.90
N ILE A 365 -17.90 -33.39 -13.68
CA ILE A 365 -17.13 -34.03 -14.76
C ILE A 365 -18.00 -34.97 -15.59
N ILE A 366 -18.88 -35.74 -14.93
CA ILE A 366 -19.76 -36.69 -15.60
C ILE A 366 -20.88 -35.96 -16.35
N LEU A 367 -21.15 -34.69 -16.04
CA LEU A 367 -22.29 -33.91 -16.55
C LEU A 367 -23.62 -34.60 -16.18
N ILE A 368 -23.79 -34.97 -14.91
CA ILE A 368 -24.98 -35.70 -14.47
C ILE A 368 -26.26 -34.86 -14.69
N PRO A 369 -27.34 -35.44 -15.27
CA PRO A 369 -28.63 -34.75 -15.40
C PRO A 369 -29.17 -34.28 -14.05
N ASN A 370 -29.81 -33.10 -14.02
CA ASN A 370 -30.30 -32.50 -12.78
C ASN A 370 -31.29 -33.42 -12.03
N ASP A 371 -32.12 -34.17 -12.74
CA ASP A 371 -33.09 -35.11 -12.15
C ASP A 371 -32.40 -36.17 -11.28
N LEU A 372 -31.27 -36.71 -11.74
CA LEU A 372 -30.50 -37.69 -10.99
C LEU A 372 -29.82 -37.06 -9.77
N VAL A 373 -29.31 -35.82 -9.91
CA VAL A 373 -28.74 -35.07 -8.79
C VAL A 373 -29.79 -34.84 -7.72
N ASN A 374 -31.02 -34.47 -8.10
CA ASN A 374 -32.10 -34.20 -7.16
C ASN A 374 -32.51 -35.43 -6.33
N ILE A 375 -32.42 -36.63 -6.91
CA ILE A 375 -32.72 -37.89 -6.22
C ILE A 375 -31.56 -38.31 -5.29
N ILE A 376 -30.32 -38.24 -5.78
CA ILE A 376 -29.17 -38.88 -5.11
C ILE A 376 -28.44 -37.94 -4.15
N PHE A 377 -28.48 -36.63 -4.37
CA PHE A 377 -27.64 -35.69 -3.60
C PHE A 377 -28.08 -35.56 -2.14
N SER A 378 -29.38 -35.37 -1.88
CA SER A 378 -29.94 -35.28 -0.52
C SER A 378 -29.59 -36.47 0.40
N PRO A 379 -29.74 -37.76 -0.03
CA PRO A 379 -29.36 -38.89 0.81
C PRO A 379 -27.85 -39.02 1.01
N ILE A 380 -27.03 -38.74 -0.01
CA ILE A 380 -25.56 -38.67 0.16
C ILE A 380 -25.19 -37.62 1.21
N LEU A 381 -25.82 -36.45 1.14
CA LEU A 381 -25.55 -35.35 2.04
C LEU A 381 -26.00 -35.65 3.48
N LEU A 382 -27.12 -36.34 3.65
CA LEU A 382 -27.58 -36.85 4.95
C LEU A 382 -26.55 -37.80 5.57
N ILE A 383 -26.06 -38.78 4.80
CA ILE A 383 -25.02 -39.72 5.24
C ILE A 383 -23.75 -38.98 5.65
N CYS A 384 -23.30 -38.01 4.84
CA CYS A 384 -22.13 -37.20 5.15
C CYS A 384 -22.32 -36.35 6.42
N THR A 385 -23.52 -35.80 6.63
CA THR A 385 -23.85 -35.00 7.82
C THR A 385 -23.80 -35.85 9.09
N ILE A 386 -24.40 -37.05 9.05
CA ILE A 386 -24.36 -38.01 10.16
C ILE A 386 -22.92 -38.47 10.41
N TRP A 387 -22.17 -38.77 9.35
CA TRP A 387 -20.76 -39.16 9.44
C TRP A 387 -19.92 -38.06 10.09
N GLN A 388 -20.08 -36.80 9.66
CA GLN A 388 -19.41 -35.63 10.24
C GLN A 388 -19.74 -35.48 11.73
N TRP A 389 -21.02 -35.56 12.11
CA TRP A 389 -21.47 -35.46 13.50
C TRP A 389 -20.87 -36.55 14.40
N TRP A 390 -20.88 -37.80 13.92
CA TRP A 390 -20.34 -38.94 14.68
C TRP A 390 -18.83 -38.82 14.90
N VAL A 391 -18.08 -38.42 13.86
CA VAL A 391 -16.63 -38.25 13.95
C VAL A 391 -16.26 -37.08 14.86
N ILE A 392 -16.98 -35.96 14.79
CA ILE A 392 -16.79 -34.83 15.71
C ILE A 392 -16.94 -35.31 17.16
N ARG A 393 -18.03 -36.01 17.51
CA ARG A 393 -18.24 -36.51 18.88
C ARG A 393 -17.12 -37.43 19.38
N ARG A 394 -16.58 -38.29 18.52
CA ARG A 394 -15.56 -39.29 18.90
C ARG A 394 -14.15 -38.72 19.02
N HIS A 395 -13.78 -37.75 18.19
CA HIS A 395 -12.39 -37.29 18.04
C HIS A 395 -12.12 -35.85 18.51
N ASN A 396 -13.14 -35.12 19.00
CA ASN A 396 -13.04 -33.70 19.35
C ASN A 396 -11.95 -33.34 20.37
N LYS A 397 -11.71 -34.21 21.36
CA LYS A 397 -10.79 -33.90 22.47
C LYS A 397 -9.32 -33.84 22.04
N ASN A 398 -9.00 -34.37 20.85
CA ASN A 398 -7.62 -34.53 20.37
C ASN A 398 -7.21 -33.48 19.32
N ILE A 399 -8.01 -32.44 19.07
CA ILE A 399 -7.74 -31.42 18.06
C ILE A 399 -7.54 -30.01 18.67
N PRO A 400 -6.79 -29.12 17.99
CA PRO A 400 -6.64 -27.73 18.42
C PRO A 400 -7.98 -26.97 18.48
N LYS A 401 -8.07 -25.97 19.36
CA LYS A 401 -9.26 -25.12 19.52
C LYS A 401 -9.70 -24.41 18.23
N SER A 402 -8.77 -24.09 17.33
CA SER A 402 -9.12 -23.51 16.02
C SER A 402 -9.86 -24.50 15.12
N ASP A 403 -9.44 -25.76 15.12
CA ASP A 403 -10.07 -26.82 14.33
C ASP A 403 -11.44 -27.21 14.91
N PHE A 404 -11.61 -27.07 16.22
CA PHE A 404 -12.92 -27.19 16.83
C PHE A 404 -13.91 -26.24 16.14
N ALA A 405 -13.60 -24.95 16.03
CA ALA A 405 -14.49 -23.99 15.37
C ALA A 405 -14.79 -24.40 13.90
N PHE A 406 -13.76 -24.75 13.12
CA PHE A 406 -13.93 -25.10 11.70
C PHE A 406 -14.81 -26.33 11.46
N THR A 407 -14.78 -27.28 12.40
CA THR A 407 -15.49 -28.56 12.24
C THR A 407 -16.96 -28.43 12.61
N TYR A 408 -17.30 -27.60 13.61
CA TYR A 408 -18.69 -27.23 13.89
C TYR A 408 -19.28 -26.31 12.83
N THR A 409 -18.51 -25.35 12.30
CA THR A 409 -19.00 -24.53 11.17
C THR A 409 -19.21 -25.38 9.93
N SER A 410 -18.34 -26.38 9.67
CA SER A 410 -18.56 -27.35 8.60
C SER A 410 -19.85 -28.14 8.81
N LEU A 411 -20.11 -28.62 10.03
CA LEU A 411 -21.34 -29.33 10.36
C LEU A 411 -22.58 -28.44 10.15
N LEU A 412 -22.53 -27.17 10.55
CA LEU A 412 -23.59 -26.20 10.30
C LEU A 412 -23.84 -26.03 8.79
N VAL A 413 -22.78 -25.89 8.01
CA VAL A 413 -22.85 -25.83 6.54
C VAL A 413 -23.49 -27.09 5.96
N PHE A 414 -23.11 -28.29 6.43
CA PHE A 414 -23.73 -29.55 6.01
C PHE A 414 -25.24 -29.57 6.30
N ILE A 415 -25.66 -29.13 7.49
CA ILE A 415 -27.08 -29.07 7.88
C ILE A 415 -27.85 -28.07 7.02
N VAL A 416 -27.33 -26.85 6.82
CA VAL A 416 -27.96 -25.83 5.97
C VAL A 416 -28.07 -26.31 4.52
N SER A 417 -27.02 -26.97 4.03
CA SER A 417 -27.00 -27.57 2.69
C SER A 417 -28.04 -28.68 2.57
N LEU A 418 -28.19 -29.53 3.59
CA LEU A 418 -29.18 -30.61 3.62
C LEU A 418 -30.61 -30.07 3.62
N ILE A 419 -30.89 -29.05 4.43
CA ILE A 419 -32.19 -28.38 4.48
C ILE A 419 -32.50 -27.75 3.12
N SER A 420 -31.53 -27.05 2.52
CA SER A 420 -31.70 -26.41 1.22
C SER A 420 -31.99 -27.42 0.11
N ALA A 421 -31.20 -28.51 0.05
CA ALA A 421 -31.42 -29.60 -0.91
C ALA A 421 -32.78 -30.28 -0.71
N SER A 422 -33.19 -30.49 0.54
CA SER A 422 -34.48 -31.11 0.87
C SER A 422 -35.65 -30.24 0.43
N ASN A 423 -35.52 -28.90 0.50
CA ASN A 423 -36.55 -27.96 0.04
C ASN A 423 -36.57 -27.75 -1.49
N GLY A 424 -35.75 -28.48 -2.26
CA GLY A 424 -35.71 -28.38 -3.71
C GLY A 424 -34.61 -27.46 -4.27
N TYR A 425 -33.78 -26.83 -3.42
CA TYR A 425 -32.65 -25.98 -3.82
C TYR A 425 -31.33 -26.78 -3.84
N THR A 426 -31.27 -27.83 -4.66
CA THR A 426 -30.14 -28.76 -4.73
C THR A 426 -28.87 -28.12 -5.30
N LEU A 427 -28.97 -27.33 -6.37
CA LEU A 427 -27.84 -26.61 -6.96
C LEU A 427 -27.27 -25.54 -6.01
N PHE A 428 -28.14 -24.81 -5.30
CA PHE A 428 -27.71 -23.88 -4.25
C PHE A 428 -26.97 -24.60 -3.12
N SER A 429 -27.46 -25.78 -2.71
CA SER A 429 -26.79 -26.62 -1.72
C SER A 429 -25.39 -27.06 -2.17
N VAL A 430 -25.24 -27.50 -3.43
CA VAL A 430 -23.92 -27.79 -4.04
C VAL A 430 -23.02 -26.56 -3.99
N GLN A 431 -23.54 -25.39 -4.37
CA GLN A 431 -22.77 -24.15 -4.40
C GLN A 431 -22.27 -23.74 -3.00
N LEU A 432 -23.12 -23.90 -1.98
CA LEU A 432 -22.79 -23.60 -0.59
C LEU A 432 -21.63 -24.49 -0.09
N LEU A 433 -21.63 -25.77 -0.46
CA LEU A 433 -20.52 -26.69 -0.13
C LEU A 433 -19.21 -26.31 -0.83
N ILE A 434 -19.26 -25.99 -2.12
CA ILE A 434 -18.08 -25.54 -2.88
C ILE A 434 -17.49 -24.30 -2.21
N TRP A 435 -18.34 -23.32 -1.92
CA TRP A 435 -17.94 -22.11 -1.21
C TRP A 435 -17.27 -22.43 0.13
N TRP A 436 -17.87 -23.31 0.94
CA TRP A 436 -17.29 -23.68 2.22
C TRP A 436 -15.93 -24.39 2.09
N VAL A 437 -15.76 -25.28 1.11
CA VAL A 437 -14.47 -25.93 0.83
C VAL A 437 -13.42 -24.90 0.43
N MET A 438 -13.77 -23.92 -0.42
CA MET A 438 -12.88 -22.82 -0.80
C MET A 438 -12.53 -21.91 0.39
N GLN A 439 -13.50 -21.58 1.25
CA GLN A 439 -13.25 -20.75 2.42
C GLN A 439 -12.38 -21.48 3.44
N LEU A 440 -12.66 -22.77 3.68
CA LEU A 440 -11.86 -23.58 4.59
C LEU A 440 -10.42 -23.72 4.09
N THR A 441 -10.19 -23.94 2.80
CA THR A 441 -8.83 -24.03 2.24
C THR A 441 -8.06 -22.72 2.41
N CYS A 442 -8.71 -21.57 2.20
CA CYS A 442 -8.11 -20.25 2.47
C CYS A 442 -7.73 -20.10 3.96
N ILE A 443 -8.66 -20.40 4.88
CA ILE A 443 -8.42 -20.31 6.33
C ILE A 443 -7.30 -21.27 6.76
N LEU A 444 -7.29 -22.51 6.24
CA LEU A 444 -6.26 -23.50 6.54
C LEU A 444 -4.89 -23.07 6.01
N THR A 445 -4.83 -22.40 4.87
CA THR A 445 -3.59 -21.83 4.32
C THR A 445 -3.06 -20.71 5.21
N ILE A 446 -3.92 -19.76 5.59
CA ILE A 446 -3.54 -18.63 6.45
C ILE A 446 -3.10 -19.11 7.82
N THR A 447 -3.82 -20.06 8.43
CA THR A 447 -3.45 -20.64 9.72
C THR A 447 -2.16 -21.46 9.65
N CYS A 448 -1.91 -22.16 8.54
CA CYS A 448 -0.66 -22.85 8.29
C CYS A 448 0.52 -21.85 8.22
N LEU A 449 0.41 -20.80 7.40
CA LEU A 449 1.40 -19.74 7.30
C LEU A 449 1.66 -19.07 8.65
N ARG A 450 0.60 -18.79 9.42
CA ARG A 450 0.70 -18.22 10.77
C ARG A 450 1.46 -19.15 11.73
N GLY A 451 1.18 -20.44 11.69
CA GLY A 451 1.86 -21.46 12.50
C GLY A 451 3.34 -21.58 12.13
N TRP A 452 3.65 -21.62 10.83
CA TRP A 452 5.01 -21.69 10.32
C TRP A 452 5.84 -20.46 10.72
N LEU A 453 5.29 -19.25 10.54
CA LEU A 453 5.92 -18.00 10.95
C LEU A 453 6.16 -17.95 12.46
N LYS A 454 5.19 -18.40 13.28
CA LYS A 454 5.37 -18.50 14.74
C LYS A 454 6.52 -19.46 15.11
N GLY A 455 6.68 -20.55 14.37
CA GLY A 455 7.80 -21.47 14.53
C GLY A 455 9.16 -20.81 14.24
N ILE A 456 9.25 -20.03 13.15
CA ILE A 456 10.45 -19.25 12.81
C ILE A 456 10.76 -18.22 13.90
N ALA A 457 9.74 -17.50 14.37
CA ALA A 457 9.87 -16.49 15.42
C ALA A 457 10.49 -17.06 16.71
N LYS A 458 10.01 -18.23 17.14
CA LYS A 458 10.53 -18.93 18.32
C LYS A 458 11.98 -19.39 18.14
N ARG A 459 12.34 -19.92 16.95
CA ARG A 459 13.71 -20.37 16.65
C ARG A 459 14.71 -19.21 16.61
N LYS A 460 14.31 -18.06 16.08
CA LYS A 460 15.16 -16.88 15.95
C LYS A 460 15.07 -15.92 17.14
N GLY A 461 14.22 -16.19 18.13
CA GLY A 461 14.06 -15.34 19.32
C GLY A 461 13.49 -13.95 19.03
N TYR A 462 12.64 -13.82 18.00
CA TYR A 462 12.11 -12.52 17.55
C TYR A 462 11.32 -11.75 18.60
N ASP A 463 10.79 -12.42 19.63
CA ASP A 463 10.07 -11.78 20.73
C ASP A 463 10.95 -10.81 21.55
N LYS A 464 12.27 -10.98 21.51
CA LYS A 464 13.25 -10.16 22.27
C LYS A 464 14.06 -9.21 21.39
N MET A 465 13.85 -9.22 20.08
CA MET A 465 14.64 -8.43 19.13
C MET A 465 13.98 -7.08 18.80
N ASP A 466 14.82 -6.07 18.56
CA ASP A 466 14.35 -4.75 18.13
C ASP A 466 13.65 -4.78 16.77
N ILE A 467 12.72 -3.84 16.61
CA ILE A 467 11.87 -3.69 15.41
C ILE A 467 12.67 -3.52 14.12
N LYS A 468 13.89 -2.97 14.17
CA LYS A 468 14.77 -2.86 12.98
C LYS A 468 15.08 -4.20 12.32
N LYS A 469 15.10 -5.30 13.09
CA LYS A 469 15.37 -6.65 12.56
C LYS A 469 14.08 -7.43 12.32
N THR A 470 13.02 -7.14 13.06
CA THR A 470 11.74 -7.86 13.01
C THR A 470 10.68 -7.19 12.15
N TRP A 471 10.92 -6.00 11.58
CA TRP A 471 9.90 -5.24 10.84
C TRP A 471 9.19 -6.08 9.77
N LEU A 472 9.93 -6.77 8.90
CA LEU A 472 9.36 -7.58 7.83
C LEU A 472 8.51 -8.73 8.39
N PHE A 473 8.98 -9.37 9.46
CA PHE A 473 8.26 -10.43 10.13
C PHE A 473 6.95 -9.92 10.76
N ASP A 474 7.02 -8.81 11.51
CA ASP A 474 5.85 -8.21 12.15
C ASP A 474 4.85 -7.67 11.10
N LEU A 475 5.33 -7.16 9.95
CA LEU A 475 4.49 -6.75 8.82
C LEU A 475 3.70 -7.96 8.31
N ILE A 476 4.39 -9.06 7.98
CA ILE A 476 3.71 -10.26 7.47
C ILE A 476 2.74 -10.81 8.53
N TYR A 477 3.19 -10.92 9.78
CA TYR A 477 2.43 -11.58 10.84
C TYR A 477 1.22 -10.78 11.34
N LYS A 478 1.35 -9.45 11.47
CA LYS A 478 0.33 -8.57 12.07
C LYS A 478 -0.51 -7.81 11.05
N VAL A 479 -0.03 -7.70 9.80
CA VAL A 479 -0.72 -6.97 8.74
C VAL A 479 -1.19 -7.92 7.65
N ILE A 480 -0.26 -8.58 6.95
CA ILE A 480 -0.60 -9.39 5.77
C ILE A 480 -1.50 -10.56 6.14
N LEU A 481 -1.18 -11.31 7.21
CA LEU A 481 -2.00 -12.47 7.59
C LEU A 481 -3.46 -12.10 7.98
N PRO A 482 -3.72 -11.09 8.82
CA PRO A 482 -5.08 -10.62 9.05
C PRO A 482 -5.77 -10.06 7.81
N MET A 483 -5.07 -9.31 6.95
CA MET A 483 -5.62 -8.80 5.68
C MET A 483 -6.06 -9.95 4.77
N LEU A 484 -5.22 -10.97 4.60
CA LEU A 484 -5.57 -12.19 3.88
C LEU A 484 -6.77 -12.88 4.54
N GLY A 485 -6.90 -12.83 5.86
CA GLY A 485 -8.08 -13.32 6.59
C GLY A 485 -9.37 -12.60 6.17
N VAL A 486 -9.35 -11.27 6.10
CA VAL A 486 -10.51 -10.48 5.66
C VAL A 486 -10.84 -10.75 4.19
N TYR A 487 -9.85 -10.66 3.31
CA TYR A 487 -10.04 -10.91 1.89
C TYR A 487 -10.35 -12.36 1.55
N SER A 488 -9.99 -13.33 2.41
CA SER A 488 -10.27 -14.75 2.16
C SER A 488 -11.75 -15.01 1.90
N PHE A 489 -12.63 -14.34 2.64
CA PHE A 489 -14.07 -14.49 2.48
C PHE A 489 -14.55 -14.05 1.09
N ILE A 490 -14.08 -12.88 0.64
CA ILE A 490 -14.39 -12.33 -0.68
C ILE A 490 -13.83 -13.22 -1.78
N ILE A 491 -12.56 -13.62 -1.66
CA ILE A 491 -11.87 -14.47 -2.64
C ILE A 491 -12.52 -15.86 -2.72
N ALA A 492 -12.89 -16.46 -1.60
CA ALA A 492 -13.49 -17.79 -1.57
C ALA A 492 -14.86 -17.82 -2.22
N ILE A 493 -15.72 -16.80 -1.98
CA ILE A 493 -17.01 -16.69 -2.66
C ILE A 493 -16.80 -16.42 -4.14
N TYR A 494 -15.92 -15.47 -4.49
CA TYR A 494 -15.61 -15.14 -5.89
C TYR A 494 -15.16 -16.38 -6.66
N TRP A 495 -14.20 -17.13 -6.12
CA TRP A 495 -13.67 -18.31 -6.79
C TRP A 495 -14.66 -19.48 -6.82
N ALA A 496 -15.45 -19.66 -5.76
CA ALA A 496 -16.54 -20.64 -5.78
C ALA A 496 -17.64 -20.26 -6.77
N SER A 497 -17.91 -18.98 -6.97
CA SER A 497 -18.93 -18.49 -7.91
C SER A 497 -18.48 -18.64 -9.37
N ASP A 498 -17.18 -18.58 -9.62
CA ASP A 498 -16.58 -18.80 -10.94
C ASP A 498 -16.93 -20.19 -11.52
N VAL A 499 -17.13 -21.19 -10.65
CA VAL A 499 -17.57 -22.55 -11.02
C VAL A 499 -18.85 -22.55 -11.86
N PHE A 500 -19.77 -21.62 -11.60
CA PHE A 500 -21.01 -21.44 -12.36
C PHE A 500 -21.05 -20.09 -13.09
N ASN A 501 -19.88 -19.49 -13.37
CA ASN A 501 -19.72 -18.19 -14.03
C ASN A 501 -20.53 -17.07 -13.34
N LEU A 502 -20.54 -17.06 -12.02
CA LEU A 502 -21.20 -16.05 -11.16
C LEU A 502 -20.20 -15.04 -10.59
N SER A 503 -18.95 -15.03 -11.06
CA SER A 503 -17.86 -14.19 -10.55
C SER A 503 -18.15 -12.70 -10.71
N ASP A 504 -18.65 -12.28 -11.87
CA ASP A 504 -19.05 -10.88 -12.13
C ASP A 504 -20.23 -10.45 -11.26
N THR A 505 -21.27 -11.29 -11.17
CA THR A 505 -22.44 -11.03 -10.31
C THR A 505 -22.03 -10.93 -8.85
N THR A 506 -21.13 -11.79 -8.39
CA THR A 506 -20.58 -11.77 -7.04
C THR A 506 -19.78 -10.50 -6.77
N TRP A 507 -18.97 -10.05 -7.73
CA TRP A 507 -18.22 -8.81 -7.61
C TRP A 507 -19.14 -7.58 -7.55
N MET A 508 -20.20 -7.58 -8.36
CA MET A 508 -21.25 -6.56 -8.30
C MET A 508 -21.95 -6.56 -6.93
N ILE A 509 -22.27 -7.72 -6.37
CA ILE A 509 -22.84 -7.88 -5.02
C ILE A 509 -21.90 -7.28 -3.97
N PHE A 510 -20.59 -7.57 -4.03
CA PHE A 510 -19.65 -7.05 -3.04
C PHE A 510 -19.44 -5.53 -3.10
N LYS A 511 -19.50 -4.95 -4.30
CA LYS A 511 -19.37 -3.50 -4.51
C LYS A 511 -20.68 -2.75 -4.37
N LYS A 512 -21.83 -3.44 -4.41
CA LYS A 512 -23.14 -2.80 -4.23
C LYS A 512 -23.21 -2.16 -2.86
N ASN A 513 -23.61 -0.89 -2.84
CA ASN A 513 -23.90 -0.18 -1.60
C ASN A 513 -25.23 -0.71 -1.06
N TYR A 514 -25.18 -1.47 0.04
CA TYR A 514 -26.37 -2.00 0.70
C TYR A 514 -27.02 -0.96 1.61
N ILE A 515 -26.21 -0.06 2.14
CA ILE A 515 -26.64 1.09 2.91
C ILE A 515 -26.28 2.30 2.05
N GLU A 516 -27.28 2.99 1.51
CA GLU A 516 -27.10 4.22 0.74
C GLU A 516 -28.01 5.29 1.34
N THR A 517 -27.41 6.19 2.11
CA THR A 517 -28.06 7.37 2.67
C THR A 517 -27.35 8.62 2.15
N LYS A 518 -27.99 9.78 2.26
CA LYS A 518 -27.42 11.07 1.81
C LYS A 518 -26.03 11.36 2.41
N TRP A 519 -25.72 10.82 3.59
CA TRP A 519 -24.48 11.12 4.33
C TRP A 519 -23.59 9.90 4.57
N PHE A 520 -23.98 8.70 4.15
CA PHE A 520 -23.25 7.47 4.42
C PHE A 520 -23.58 6.39 3.39
N SER A 521 -22.54 5.80 2.81
CA SER A 521 -22.63 4.69 1.88
C SER A 521 -21.73 3.54 2.31
N ALA A 522 -22.27 2.32 2.37
CA ALA A 522 -21.47 1.14 2.72
C ALA A 522 -21.81 -0.08 1.84
N SER A 523 -20.75 -0.70 1.35
CA SER A 523 -20.75 -2.00 0.67
C SER A 523 -19.97 -3.02 1.50
N ILE A 524 -20.12 -4.30 1.16
CA ILE A 524 -19.35 -5.38 1.82
C ILE A 524 -17.85 -5.15 1.59
N PHE A 525 -17.48 -4.71 0.38
CA PHE A 525 -16.10 -4.41 0.02
C PHE A 525 -15.55 -3.20 0.80
N SER A 526 -16.32 -2.11 0.95
CA SER A 526 -15.85 -0.92 1.68
C SER A 526 -15.58 -1.21 3.16
N ILE A 527 -16.41 -2.05 3.79
CA ILE A 527 -16.19 -2.53 5.16
C ILE A 527 -14.89 -3.34 5.26
N ALA A 528 -14.66 -4.24 4.30
CA ALA A 528 -13.42 -5.03 4.25
C ALA A 528 -12.18 -4.13 4.11
N GLU A 529 -12.22 -3.11 3.26
CA GLU A 529 -11.13 -2.14 3.09
C GLU A 529 -10.81 -1.39 4.39
N VAL A 530 -11.83 -0.92 5.12
CA VAL A 530 -11.64 -0.20 6.40
C VAL A 530 -10.98 -1.09 7.46
N ILE A 531 -11.38 -2.37 7.54
CA ILE A 531 -10.76 -3.35 8.45
C ILE A 531 -9.31 -3.64 8.04
N VAL A 532 -9.03 -3.76 6.74
CA VAL A 532 -7.69 -3.94 6.19
C VAL A 532 -6.80 -2.73 6.53
N LEU A 533 -7.30 -1.51 6.33
CA LEU A 533 -6.62 -0.28 6.72
C LEU A 533 -6.35 -0.23 8.23
N PHE A 534 -7.27 -0.69 9.07
CA PHE A 534 -7.05 -0.74 10.52
C PHE A 534 -5.77 -1.51 10.88
N TYR A 535 -5.53 -2.68 10.28
CA TYR A 535 -4.31 -3.45 10.51
C TYR A 535 -3.06 -2.73 9.99
N LEU A 536 -3.16 -2.06 8.83
CA LEU A 536 -2.07 -1.28 8.26
C LEU A 536 -1.67 -0.10 9.17
N PHE A 537 -2.64 0.72 9.57
CA PHE A 537 -2.42 1.88 10.43
C PHE A 537 -1.99 1.47 11.84
N SER A 538 -2.52 0.38 12.40
CA SER A 538 -2.08 -0.18 13.69
C SER A 538 -0.59 -0.57 13.67
N TYR A 539 -0.13 -1.19 12.57
CA TYR A 539 1.28 -1.50 12.38
C TYR A 539 2.13 -0.24 12.14
N GLY A 540 1.66 0.69 11.31
CA GLY A 540 2.30 1.99 11.11
C GLY A 540 2.52 2.74 12.44
N ASN A 541 1.50 2.79 13.30
CA ASN A 541 1.57 3.36 14.65
C ASN A 541 2.69 2.72 15.49
N ARG A 542 2.77 1.39 15.49
CA ARG A 542 3.82 0.63 16.21
C ARG A 542 5.21 0.93 15.66
N CYS A 543 5.37 0.96 14.35
CA CYS A 543 6.65 1.26 13.71
C CYS A 543 7.12 2.68 14.01
N PHE A 544 6.24 3.67 13.88
CA PHE A 544 6.56 5.07 14.17
C PHE A 544 6.95 5.26 15.64
N LYS A 545 6.19 4.67 16.57
CA LYS A 545 6.51 4.70 18.01
C LYS A 545 7.87 4.07 18.31
N ALA A 546 8.19 2.94 17.68
CA ALA A 546 9.46 2.27 17.87
C ALA A 546 10.64 3.05 17.28
N PHE A 547 10.45 3.66 16.11
CA PHE A 547 11.46 4.50 15.49
C PHE A 547 11.76 5.73 16.34
N LEU A 548 10.72 6.42 16.84
CA LEU A 548 10.88 7.57 17.73
C LEU A 548 11.58 7.19 19.04
N LYS A 549 11.21 6.05 19.64
CA LYS A 549 11.90 5.52 20.83
C LYS A 549 13.41 5.38 20.60
N LEU A 550 13.79 4.75 19.49
CA LEU A 550 15.19 4.55 19.12
C LEU A 550 15.92 5.86 18.81
N HIS A 551 15.23 6.85 18.27
CA HIS A 551 15.80 8.16 17.98
C HIS A 551 16.09 8.94 19.28
N PHE A 552 15.13 9.00 20.20
CA PHE A 552 15.28 9.74 21.45
C PHE A 552 16.25 9.07 22.43
N GLU A 553 16.30 7.74 22.49
CA GLU A 553 17.29 7.02 23.29
C GLU A 553 18.73 7.26 22.81
N LYS A 554 18.93 7.56 21.52
CA LYS A 554 20.26 7.86 20.97
C LYS A 554 20.69 9.31 21.18
N SER A 555 19.74 10.25 21.25
CA SER A 555 20.07 11.68 21.36
C SER A 555 20.43 12.11 22.79
N ASP A 556 19.64 11.69 23.79
CA ASP A 556 19.82 12.20 25.16
C ASP A 556 19.06 11.34 26.19
N HIS A 557 19.79 10.56 27.01
CA HIS A 557 19.20 9.61 27.97
C HIS A 557 18.43 10.29 29.10
N SER A 558 18.82 11.51 29.49
CA SER A 558 18.24 12.23 30.63
C SER A 558 16.78 12.65 30.37
N THR A 559 16.47 13.04 29.14
CA THR A 559 15.12 13.52 28.73
C THR A 559 14.34 12.53 27.86
N ALA A 560 14.95 11.39 27.49
CA ALA A 560 14.36 10.43 26.55
C ALA A 560 12.99 9.90 27.01
N ALA A 561 12.82 9.63 28.31
CA ALA A 561 11.57 9.07 28.84
C ALA A 561 10.37 10.02 28.60
N SER A 562 10.51 11.30 28.93
CA SER A 562 9.46 12.30 28.76
C SER A 562 9.16 12.57 27.28
N LYS A 563 10.20 12.69 26.44
CA LYS A 563 10.06 12.87 24.98
C LYS A 563 9.35 11.66 24.33
N ASN A 564 9.68 10.45 24.78
CA ASN A 564 9.05 9.21 24.30
C ASN A 564 7.55 9.13 24.62
N VAL A 565 7.15 9.50 25.83
CA VAL A 565 5.73 9.49 26.23
C VAL A 565 4.92 10.49 25.42
N MET A 566 5.42 11.72 25.26
CA MET A 566 4.78 12.76 24.44
C MET A 566 4.65 12.30 22.98
N ALA A 567 5.74 11.84 22.39
CA ALA A 567 5.77 11.36 21.01
C ALA A 567 4.82 10.19 20.77
N LYS A 568 4.71 9.25 21.72
CA LYS A 568 3.79 8.12 21.65
C LYS A 568 2.33 8.57 21.55
N ASN A 569 1.94 9.55 22.35
CA ASN A 569 0.57 10.07 22.36
C ASN A 569 0.28 10.86 21.07
N LEU A 570 1.21 11.72 20.65
CA LEU A 570 1.06 12.52 19.43
C LEU A 570 0.91 11.64 18.18
N VAL A 571 1.81 10.66 18.01
CA VAL A 571 1.72 9.69 16.91
C VAL A 571 0.41 8.92 16.95
N GLN A 572 -0.06 8.53 18.14
CA GLN A 572 -1.31 7.80 18.26
C GLN A 572 -2.51 8.62 17.77
N VAL A 573 -2.58 9.89 18.14
CA VAL A 573 -3.64 10.81 17.68
C VAL A 573 -3.57 11.02 16.17
N ILE A 574 -2.37 11.29 15.63
CA ILE A 574 -2.20 11.53 14.18
C ILE A 574 -2.55 10.28 13.37
N VAL A 575 -2.01 9.12 13.72
CA VAL A 575 -2.18 7.89 12.95
C VAL A 575 -3.64 7.42 12.98
N TRP A 576 -4.30 7.46 14.14
CA TRP A 576 -5.72 7.10 14.23
C TRP A 576 -6.64 8.17 13.63
N GLY A 577 -6.26 9.44 13.70
CA GLY A 577 -6.96 10.54 13.01
C GLY A 577 -6.95 10.36 11.50
N ILE A 578 -5.80 10.02 10.91
CA ILE A 578 -5.69 9.74 9.47
C ILE A 578 -6.50 8.48 9.12
N TRP A 579 -6.40 7.40 9.91
CA TRP A 579 -7.22 6.20 9.69
C TRP A 579 -8.72 6.52 9.70
N LEU A 580 -9.18 7.34 10.66
CA LEU A 580 -10.57 7.78 10.75
C LEU A 580 -10.98 8.55 9.49
N ILE A 581 -10.20 9.54 9.06
CA ILE A 581 -10.48 10.31 7.83
C ILE A 581 -10.54 9.40 6.60
N SER A 582 -9.59 8.47 6.45
CA SER A 582 -9.60 7.49 5.37
C SER A 582 -10.83 6.59 5.40
N ALA A 583 -11.26 6.15 6.59
CA ALA A 583 -12.46 5.33 6.75
C ALA A 583 -13.73 6.11 6.38
N LEU A 584 -13.84 7.37 6.81
CA LEU A 584 -14.96 8.25 6.45
C LEU A 584 -15.02 8.49 4.94
N ALA A 585 -13.87 8.65 4.28
CA ALA A 585 -13.77 8.79 2.83
C ALA A 585 -14.23 7.53 2.08
N ILE A 586 -13.84 6.33 2.54
CA ILE A 586 -14.28 5.06 1.96
C ILE A 586 -15.81 4.90 2.08
N PHE A 587 -16.38 5.32 3.20
CA PHE A 587 -17.84 5.32 3.40
C PHE A 587 -18.58 6.49 2.72
N HIS A 588 -17.87 7.30 1.91
CA HIS A 588 -18.43 8.44 1.20
C HIS A 588 -19.25 9.38 2.11
N ILE A 589 -18.79 9.55 3.35
CA ILE A 589 -19.44 10.46 4.28
C ILE A 589 -19.18 11.89 3.82
N ASP A 590 -20.21 12.74 3.87
CA ASP A 590 -20.09 14.15 3.49
C ASP A 590 -19.01 14.82 4.35
N ASN A 591 -17.94 15.31 3.71
CA ASN A 591 -16.80 15.92 4.39
C ASN A 591 -17.06 17.36 4.83
N THR A 592 -18.23 17.93 4.52
CA THR A 592 -18.56 19.33 4.85
C THR A 592 -18.49 19.59 6.36
N TRP A 593 -19.05 18.70 7.19
CA TRP A 593 -18.98 18.86 8.65
C TRP A 593 -17.55 18.68 9.20
N LEU A 594 -16.72 17.84 8.56
CA LEU A 594 -15.31 17.69 8.92
C LEU A 594 -14.53 18.98 8.64
N VAL A 595 -14.82 19.69 7.54
CA VAL A 595 -14.22 21.00 7.25
C VAL A 595 -14.60 22.02 8.32
N VAL A 596 -15.87 22.04 8.75
CA VAL A 596 -16.32 22.94 9.83
C VAL A 596 -15.65 22.61 11.16
N VAL A 597 -15.66 21.33 11.57
CA VAL A 597 -15.04 20.88 12.82
C VAL A 597 -13.53 21.11 12.80
N SER A 598 -12.84 20.78 11.70
CA SER A 598 -11.40 21.01 11.56
C SER A 598 -11.06 22.50 11.53
N GLY A 599 -11.88 23.35 10.93
CA GLY A 599 -11.73 24.81 11.00
C GLY A 599 -11.85 25.33 12.44
N GLY A 600 -12.85 24.86 13.20
CA GLY A 600 -13.01 25.19 14.62
C GLY A 600 -11.85 24.69 15.48
N LEU A 601 -11.43 23.43 15.30
CA LEU A 601 -10.29 22.83 16.00
C LEU A 601 -8.99 23.56 15.68
N SER A 602 -8.74 23.88 14.41
CA SER A 602 -7.55 24.62 13.97
C SER A 602 -7.52 26.02 14.59
N THR A 603 -8.66 26.69 14.67
CA THR A 603 -8.78 28.00 15.32
C THR A 603 -8.51 27.89 16.83
N GLY A 604 -9.10 26.90 17.50
CA GLY A 604 -8.87 26.65 18.93
C GLY A 604 -7.42 26.30 19.26
N ILE A 605 -6.78 25.44 18.45
CA ILE A 605 -5.35 25.13 18.56
C ILE A 605 -4.50 26.37 18.31
N GLY A 606 -4.82 27.18 17.30
CA GLY A 606 -4.14 28.44 17.02
C GLY A 606 -4.18 29.41 18.20
N PHE A 607 -5.34 29.58 18.84
CA PHE A 607 -5.47 30.39 20.05
C PHE A 607 -4.69 29.81 21.23
N ALA A 608 -4.75 28.49 21.45
CA ALA A 608 -3.98 27.84 22.52
C ALA A 608 -2.47 27.91 22.32
N MET A 609 -2.00 27.96 21.06
CA MET A 609 -0.59 28.07 20.69
C MET A 609 -0.09 29.51 20.60
N LYS A 610 -0.96 30.52 20.77
CA LYS A 610 -0.62 31.93 20.60
C LYS A 610 0.63 32.32 21.41
N ASP A 611 0.61 32.06 22.71
CA ASP A 611 1.70 32.46 23.62
C ASP A 611 3.01 31.71 23.32
N ILE A 612 2.91 30.46 22.83
CA ILE A 612 4.09 29.66 22.44
C ILE A 612 4.73 30.25 21.19
N LEU A 613 3.93 30.58 20.17
CA LEU A 613 4.41 31.19 18.93
C LEU A 613 5.02 32.58 19.19
N GLU A 614 4.41 33.35 20.08
CA GLU A 614 4.92 34.65 20.53
C GLU A 614 6.31 34.51 21.16
N ASN A 615 6.49 33.55 22.08
CA ASN A 615 7.79 33.26 22.68
C ASN A 615 8.85 32.84 21.64
N ILE A 616 8.48 32.00 20.66
CA ILE A 616 9.39 31.57 19.58
C ILE A 616 9.83 32.75 18.72
N TYR A 617 8.88 33.61 18.33
CA TYR A 617 9.18 34.80 17.52
C TYR A 617 10.16 35.73 18.25
N TYR A 618 9.91 36.02 19.54
CA TYR A 618 10.83 36.83 20.33
C TYR A 618 12.17 36.14 20.57
N GLY A 619 12.20 34.81 20.71
CA GLY A 619 13.44 34.04 20.81
C GLY A 619 14.33 34.21 19.58
N ILE A 620 13.76 34.07 18.38
CA ILE A 620 14.47 34.30 17.11
C ILE A 620 14.96 35.75 17.03
N SER A 621 14.13 36.72 17.43
CA SER A 621 14.47 38.14 17.45
C SER A 621 15.62 38.48 18.42
N LEU A 622 15.66 37.83 19.59
CA LEU A 622 16.76 37.96 20.56
C LEU A 622 18.05 37.38 19.98
N MET A 623 17.99 36.15 19.44
CA MET A 623 19.13 35.48 18.78
C MET A 623 19.67 36.26 17.58
N ALA A 624 18.83 37.04 16.88
CA ALA A 624 19.24 37.88 15.76
C ALA A 624 20.14 39.07 16.15
N GLY A 625 20.48 39.24 17.43
CA GLY A 625 21.54 40.15 17.87
C GLY A 625 21.09 41.30 18.79
N ARG A 626 19.86 41.25 19.34
CA ARG A 626 19.43 42.24 20.34
C ARG A 626 20.17 42.04 21.66
N VAL A 627 20.34 40.78 22.07
CA VAL A 627 21.09 40.33 23.25
C VAL A 627 22.03 39.22 22.81
N LYS A 628 23.26 39.22 23.34
CA LYS A 628 24.25 38.17 23.08
C LYS A 628 24.46 37.31 24.31
N ILE A 629 24.84 36.05 24.08
CA ILE A 629 25.32 35.19 25.16
C ILE A 629 26.55 35.85 25.78
N GLY A 630 26.53 35.98 27.10
CA GLY A 630 27.55 36.67 27.88
C GLY A 630 27.23 38.14 28.19
N ASP A 631 26.19 38.74 27.60
CA ASP A 631 25.74 40.09 27.97
C ASP A 631 25.29 40.15 29.43
N TYR A 632 25.51 41.29 30.07
CA TYR A 632 24.98 41.57 31.41
C TYR A 632 23.71 42.41 31.29
N ILE A 633 22.61 41.89 31.82
CA ILE A 633 21.30 42.52 31.69
C ILE A 633 20.63 42.70 33.05
N VAL A 634 19.76 43.71 33.12
CA VAL A 634 18.87 43.94 34.26
C VAL A 634 17.43 43.80 33.77
N CYS A 635 16.71 42.83 34.31
CA CYS A 635 15.31 42.56 33.97
C CYS A 635 14.54 42.24 35.25
N ASP A 636 13.39 42.91 35.44
CA ASP A 636 12.51 42.70 36.61
C ASP A 636 13.22 42.88 37.97
N GLY A 637 14.21 43.78 38.03
CA GLY A 637 15.01 44.03 39.24
C GLY A 637 16.17 43.07 39.45
N THR A 638 16.26 41.98 38.69
CA THR A 638 17.36 41.01 38.78
C THR A 638 18.48 41.39 37.81
N ARG A 639 19.70 41.51 38.34
CA ARG A 639 20.94 41.66 37.55
C ARG A 639 21.55 40.28 37.31
N GLY A 640 22.02 40.02 36.10
CA GLY A 640 22.70 38.77 35.80
C GLY A 640 23.25 38.68 34.38
N ARG A 641 24.04 37.62 34.15
CA ARG A 641 24.69 37.33 32.88
C ARG A 641 23.85 36.36 32.05
N VAL A 642 23.68 36.65 30.77
CA VAL A 642 22.96 35.77 29.85
C VAL A 642 23.80 34.52 29.55
N SER A 643 23.34 33.37 30.03
CA SER A 643 24.03 32.07 29.88
C SER A 643 23.67 31.40 28.56
N SER A 644 22.37 31.35 28.20
CA SER A 644 21.93 30.81 26.92
C SER A 644 20.60 31.42 26.48
N ILE A 645 20.38 31.45 25.17
CA ILE A 645 19.12 31.89 24.55
C ILE A 645 18.56 30.67 23.82
N SER A 646 17.37 30.23 24.19
CA SER A 646 16.61 29.17 23.53
C SER A 646 15.41 29.77 22.78
N TYR A 647 14.73 28.97 21.95
CA TYR A 647 13.56 29.45 21.19
C TYR A 647 12.45 29.98 22.09
N THR A 648 12.23 29.39 23.28
CA THR A 648 11.12 29.76 24.17
C THR A 648 11.53 30.61 25.38
N SER A 649 12.79 30.52 25.80
CA SER A 649 13.28 31.18 27.01
C SER A 649 14.73 31.62 26.90
N THR A 650 15.09 32.63 27.69
CA THR A 650 16.45 33.11 27.90
C THR A 650 16.88 32.78 29.32
N ILE A 651 18.02 32.13 29.47
CA ILE A 651 18.57 31.71 30.75
C ILE A 651 19.59 32.76 31.21
N VAL A 652 19.35 33.33 32.39
CA VAL A 652 20.20 34.34 33.03
C VAL A 652 20.74 33.76 34.33
N GLU A 653 22.05 33.83 34.51
CA GLU A 653 22.73 33.51 35.76
C GLU A 653 22.82 34.79 36.59
N ALA A 654 22.10 34.82 37.72
CA ALA A 654 22.04 35.98 38.60
C ALA A 654 23.29 36.05 39.49
N ASN A 655 23.56 37.24 40.05
CA ASN A 655 24.74 37.48 40.89
C ASN A 655 24.78 36.60 42.15
N ASP A 656 23.64 36.08 42.60
CA ASP A 656 23.52 35.18 43.76
C ASP A 656 23.81 33.71 43.41
N GLY A 657 24.16 33.41 42.15
CA GLY A 657 24.43 32.06 41.66
C GLY A 657 23.18 31.28 41.23
N SER A 658 21.98 31.89 41.28
CA SER A 658 20.76 31.25 40.80
C SER A 658 20.63 31.34 39.28
N VAL A 659 20.00 30.33 38.68
CA VAL A 659 19.73 30.29 37.23
C VAL A 659 18.25 30.56 37.00
N ILE A 660 17.95 31.69 36.35
CA ILE A 660 16.59 32.16 36.10
C ILE A 660 16.27 31.99 34.62
N ALA A 661 15.18 31.30 34.32
CA ALA A 661 14.66 31.15 32.97
C ALA A 661 13.53 32.15 32.72
N PHE A 662 13.83 33.22 31.97
CA PHE A 662 12.83 34.17 31.51
C PHE A 662 12.17 33.66 30.23
N GLN A 663 10.84 33.75 30.13
CA GLN A 663 10.18 33.57 28.84
C GLN A 663 10.58 34.71 27.91
N ASN A 664 10.83 34.39 26.64
CA ASN A 664 11.32 35.39 25.68
C ASN A 664 10.34 36.56 25.50
N SER A 665 9.03 36.28 25.51
CA SER A 665 7.97 37.30 25.47
C SER A 665 7.99 38.23 26.68
N GLN A 666 8.29 37.71 27.87
CA GLN A 666 8.37 38.51 29.09
C GLN A 666 9.58 39.46 29.05
N LEU A 667 10.72 38.96 28.59
CA LEU A 667 11.95 39.76 28.44
C LEU A 667 11.78 40.85 27.37
N PHE A 668 10.96 40.61 26.36
CA PHE A 668 10.71 41.59 25.29
C PHE A 668 9.63 42.61 25.65
N THR A 669 8.59 42.18 26.36
CA THR A 669 7.46 43.03 26.76
C THR A 669 7.81 43.92 27.94
N LYS A 670 8.55 43.39 28.92
CA LYS A 670 9.09 44.17 30.03
C LYS A 670 10.43 44.76 29.58
N ASN A 671 10.56 46.08 29.57
CA ASN A 671 11.82 46.74 29.21
C ASN A 671 12.98 46.15 30.04
N TYR A 672 14.07 45.76 29.38
CA TYR A 672 15.32 45.33 30.02
C TYR A 672 16.44 46.34 29.74
N LYS A 673 17.40 46.44 30.66
CA LYS A 673 18.62 47.23 30.46
C LYS A 673 19.75 46.30 30.06
N ASN A 674 20.39 46.54 28.92
CA ASN A 674 21.62 45.84 28.54
C ASN A 674 22.81 46.71 28.94
N MET A 675 23.57 46.24 29.91
CA MET A 675 24.66 47.01 30.50
C MET A 675 25.97 46.88 29.72
N THR A 676 26.14 45.80 28.93
CA THR A 676 27.38 45.52 28.19
C THR A 676 27.39 46.08 26.77
N LYS A 677 26.23 46.31 26.15
CA LYS A 677 26.11 46.78 24.75
C LYS A 677 26.59 48.21 24.50
N ASN A 678 26.78 48.97 25.57
CA ASN A 678 27.33 50.31 25.58
C ASN A 678 28.88 50.24 25.41
N HIS A 679 29.65 50.87 26.30
CA HIS A 679 31.10 50.83 26.41
C HIS A 679 31.57 49.91 27.54
N GLY A 680 30.67 49.10 28.14
CA GLY A 680 31.01 48.17 29.23
C GLY A 680 31.24 48.79 30.61
N TYR A 681 30.97 50.09 30.76
CA TYR A 681 31.02 50.79 32.06
C TYR A 681 29.63 51.32 32.40
N GLU A 682 29.29 51.33 33.68
CA GLU A 682 28.11 52.01 34.22
C GLU A 682 28.53 53.20 35.09
N LEU A 683 27.65 54.21 35.17
CA LEU A 683 27.87 55.35 36.06
C LEU A 683 27.39 54.94 37.44
N ASP A 684 28.33 54.70 38.33
CA ASP A 684 28.06 54.43 39.72
C ASP A 684 27.98 55.73 40.53
N CYS A 685 27.30 55.66 41.66
CA CYS A 685 26.91 56.78 42.49
C CYS A 685 27.19 56.42 43.94
N LEU A 686 28.36 56.83 44.42
CA LEU A 686 28.79 56.62 45.79
C LEU A 686 28.53 57.88 46.61
N GLU A 687 28.11 57.71 47.87
CA GLU A 687 27.75 58.80 48.76
C GLU A 687 28.67 58.83 49.98
N VAL A 688 29.17 60.02 50.31
CA VAL A 688 30.15 60.22 51.37
C VAL A 688 29.78 61.47 52.16
N GLY A 689 29.73 61.36 53.49
CA GLY A 689 29.48 62.51 54.37
C GLY A 689 30.78 63.09 54.96
N VAL A 690 30.91 64.42 54.95
CA VAL A 690 32.00 65.14 55.64
C VAL A 690 31.44 66.13 56.66
N ALA A 691 32.21 66.46 57.71
CA ALA A 691 31.74 67.32 58.79
C ALA A 691 31.41 68.75 58.31
N TYR A 692 30.41 69.38 58.94
CA TYR A 692 30.07 70.78 58.71
C TYR A 692 31.25 71.69 59.06
N GLY A 693 31.49 72.71 58.23
CA GLY A 693 32.65 73.61 58.37
C GLY A 693 33.90 73.17 57.61
N THR A 694 33.90 71.97 57.00
CA THR A 694 34.97 71.52 56.10
C THR A 694 34.96 72.29 54.78
N ASP A 695 36.13 72.63 54.25
CA ASP A 695 36.27 73.24 52.92
C ASP A 695 35.95 72.24 51.80
N ILE A 696 34.71 72.28 51.32
CA ILE A 696 34.18 71.39 50.29
C ILE A 696 34.98 71.47 48.98
N HIS A 697 35.48 72.64 48.60
CA HIS A 697 36.24 72.78 47.36
C HIS A 697 37.54 71.98 47.44
N LYS A 698 38.21 72.06 48.58
CA LYS A 698 39.42 71.27 48.87
C LYS A 698 39.12 69.77 48.92
N VAL A 699 38.03 69.34 49.57
CA VAL A 699 37.66 67.91 49.61
C VAL A 699 37.39 67.36 48.21
N LYS A 700 36.63 68.07 47.38
CA LYS A 700 36.33 67.65 46.00
C LYS A 700 37.60 67.45 45.19
N GLN A 701 38.55 68.37 45.29
CA GLN A 701 39.80 68.27 44.55
C GLN A 701 40.65 67.08 45.02
N LEU A 702 40.79 66.89 46.34
CA LEU A 702 41.55 65.78 46.91
C LEU A 702 40.97 64.40 46.53
N LEU A 703 39.64 64.26 46.63
CA LEU A 703 38.96 63.03 46.24
C LEU A 703 39.06 62.80 44.73
N HIS A 704 38.96 63.84 43.90
CA HIS A 704 39.15 63.72 42.45
C HIS A 704 40.57 63.23 42.11
N ASP A 705 41.59 63.83 42.71
CA ASP A 705 43.00 63.51 42.47
C ASP A 705 43.37 62.08 42.88
N GLU A 706 42.87 61.60 44.02
CA GLU A 706 43.18 60.24 44.50
C GLU A 706 42.35 59.16 43.79
N ILE A 707 41.05 59.38 43.55
CA ILE A 707 40.20 58.41 42.83
C ILE A 707 40.67 58.28 41.37
N SER A 708 41.15 59.37 40.74
CA SER A 708 41.70 59.35 39.37
C SER A 708 42.91 58.42 39.20
N LYS A 709 43.59 58.04 40.28
CA LYS A 709 44.75 57.13 40.25
C LYS A 709 44.34 55.65 40.27
N LEU A 710 43.09 55.34 40.61
CA LEU A 710 42.62 53.96 40.70
C LEU A 710 42.56 53.30 39.31
N ASP A 711 42.90 52.01 39.24
CA ASP A 711 42.81 51.23 38.01
C ASP A 711 41.41 50.61 37.78
N CYS A 712 40.53 50.65 38.78
CA CYS A 712 39.18 50.08 38.74
C CYS A 712 38.12 51.02 38.13
N ILE A 713 38.52 52.16 37.56
CA ILE A 713 37.64 53.17 36.97
C ILE A 713 37.96 53.39 35.48
N ASN A 714 37.03 54.00 34.73
CA ASN A 714 37.28 54.42 33.36
C ASN A 714 38.11 55.71 33.32
N LYS A 715 39.39 55.61 32.93
CA LYS A 715 40.30 56.76 32.84
C LYS A 715 39.97 57.75 31.72
N ASP A 716 39.17 57.36 30.73
CA ASP A 716 38.76 58.22 29.61
C ASP A 716 37.55 59.11 29.96
N ARG A 717 36.92 58.93 31.13
CA ARG A 717 35.73 59.66 31.55
C ARG A 717 35.98 60.43 32.84
N ASP A 718 35.45 61.64 32.88
CA ASP A 718 35.63 62.52 34.04
C ASP A 718 34.86 62.02 35.27
N ILE A 719 35.48 62.22 36.43
CA ILE A 719 34.92 61.90 37.74
C ILE A 719 34.26 63.16 38.26
N ASN A 720 32.97 63.09 38.60
CA ASN A 720 32.26 64.28 39.06
C ASN A 720 31.88 64.15 40.53
N ILE A 721 32.45 65.03 41.37
CA ILE A 721 32.16 65.08 42.80
C ILE A 721 31.30 66.30 43.09
N THR A 722 30.03 66.05 43.38
CA THR A 722 29.01 67.09 43.57
C THR A 722 28.54 67.12 45.02
N LEU A 723 28.08 68.27 45.48
CA LEU A 723 27.38 68.35 46.77
C LEU A 723 25.96 67.87 46.53
N LYS A 724 25.54 66.85 47.29
CA LYS A 724 24.22 66.23 47.16
C LYS A 724 23.20 67.02 47.95
N ASP A 725 23.41 67.13 49.26
CA ASP A 725 22.51 67.75 50.21
C ASP A 725 23.24 68.05 51.54
N PHE A 726 22.60 68.89 52.36
CA PHE A 726 23.02 69.19 53.73
C PHE A 726 22.25 68.24 54.66
N GLY A 727 22.90 67.16 55.11
CA GLY A 727 22.28 66.13 55.96
C GLY A 727 22.31 66.48 57.45
N ASP A 728 21.62 65.70 58.29
CA ASP A 728 21.43 65.99 59.72
C ASP A 728 22.73 66.15 60.53
N SER A 729 23.82 65.51 60.09
CA SER A 729 25.11 65.51 60.81
C SER A 729 26.33 65.65 59.91
N ALA A 730 26.12 65.70 58.58
CA ALA A 730 27.19 65.76 57.59
C ALA A 730 26.74 66.55 56.36
N ILE A 731 27.72 67.10 55.63
CA ILE A 731 27.54 67.56 54.26
C ILE A 731 27.75 66.35 53.36
N ASN A 732 26.71 65.94 52.63
CA ASN A 732 26.77 64.75 51.78
C ASN A 732 27.30 65.13 50.39
N LEU A 733 28.30 64.38 49.95
CA LEU A 733 28.90 64.46 48.63
C LEU A 733 28.48 63.23 47.83
N LYS A 734 28.21 63.45 46.55
CA LYS A 734 27.94 62.40 45.56
C LYS A 734 29.13 62.28 44.63
N VAL A 735 29.79 61.13 44.68
CA VAL A 735 30.88 60.75 43.80
C VAL A 735 30.30 59.98 42.62
N LEU A 736 30.31 60.59 41.44
CA LEU A 736 29.84 60.01 40.20
C LEU A 736 31.05 59.50 39.41
N VAL A 737 31.17 58.18 39.27
CA VAL A 737 32.34 57.52 38.67
C VAL A 737 31.91 56.39 37.74
N TRP A 738 32.61 56.26 36.61
CA TRP A 738 32.32 55.19 35.65
C TRP A 738 33.13 53.94 35.99
N VAL A 739 32.46 52.85 36.37
CA VAL A 739 33.07 51.58 36.77
C VAL A 739 32.71 50.44 35.81
N PRO A 740 33.57 49.41 35.65
CA PRO A 740 33.26 48.26 34.80
C PRO A 740 32.04 47.50 35.33
N VAL A 741 31.07 47.20 34.45
CA VAL A 741 29.79 46.57 34.82
C VAL A 741 29.96 45.20 35.52
N LEU A 742 30.96 44.41 35.10
CA LEU A 742 31.15 43.04 35.60
C LEU A 742 31.77 42.99 37.00
N SER A 743 32.49 44.03 37.40
CA SER A 743 33.23 44.12 38.65
C SER A 743 32.79 45.34 39.47
N GLN A 744 31.53 45.78 39.30
CA GLN A 744 31.04 47.01 39.93
C GLN A 744 31.14 46.93 41.46
N ASN A 745 30.66 45.84 42.08
CA ASN A 745 30.79 45.67 43.53
C ASN A 745 32.24 45.76 44.05
N ASP A 746 33.20 45.18 43.31
CA ASP A 746 34.62 45.21 43.69
C ASP A 746 35.21 46.62 43.51
N ALA A 747 34.80 47.32 42.44
CA ALA A 747 35.21 48.69 42.17
C ALA A 747 34.65 49.68 43.20
N ASP A 748 33.38 49.55 43.57
CA ASP A 748 32.74 50.37 44.60
C ASP A 748 33.46 50.25 45.94
N GLY A 749 33.78 49.01 46.34
CA GLY A 749 34.56 48.74 47.56
C GLY A 749 35.93 49.43 47.52
N CYS A 750 36.66 49.27 46.42
CA CYS A 750 37.97 49.89 46.23
C CYS A 750 37.91 51.44 46.27
N ILE A 751 36.88 52.04 45.65
CA ILE A 751 36.70 53.49 45.65
C ILE A 751 36.32 54.00 47.04
N LEU A 752 35.44 53.31 47.77
CA LEU A 752 35.06 53.67 49.14
C LEU A 752 36.26 53.57 50.11
N GLU A 753 37.09 52.54 49.99
CA GLU A 753 38.34 52.42 50.75
C GLU A 753 39.28 53.59 50.44
N CYS A 754 39.47 53.91 49.15
CA CYS A 754 40.29 55.04 48.72
C CYS A 754 39.78 56.39 49.27
N ILE A 755 38.47 56.61 49.25
CA ILE A 755 37.82 57.79 49.83
C ILE A 755 38.12 57.87 51.33
N TYR A 756 37.90 56.78 52.06
CA TYR A 756 38.14 56.71 53.50
C TYR A 756 39.59 57.03 53.86
N ASP A 757 40.55 56.41 53.17
CA ASP A 757 41.98 56.63 53.38
C ASP A 757 42.38 58.07 53.05
N THR A 758 41.82 58.65 51.99
CA THR A 758 42.08 60.03 51.58
C THR A 758 41.59 61.02 52.62
N LEU A 759 40.35 60.87 53.11
CA LEU A 759 39.79 61.76 54.13
C LEU A 759 40.62 61.71 55.43
N ASN A 760 41.00 60.51 55.87
CA ASN A 760 41.84 60.33 57.05
C ASN A 760 43.24 60.94 56.88
N LYS A 761 43.89 60.72 55.73
CA LYS A 761 45.24 61.23 55.43
C LYS A 761 45.32 62.76 55.50
N TYR A 762 44.25 63.46 55.11
CA TYR A 762 44.18 64.92 55.12
C TYR A 762 43.46 65.50 56.36
N ASN A 763 43.22 64.69 57.40
CA ASN A 763 42.51 65.07 58.63
C ASN A 763 41.13 65.71 58.37
N ILE A 764 40.40 65.20 57.38
CA ILE A 764 39.01 65.59 57.11
C ILE A 764 38.11 64.68 57.95
N GLU A 765 37.34 65.28 58.86
CA GLU A 765 36.47 64.54 59.77
C GLU A 765 35.26 63.93 59.02
N ILE A 766 35.09 62.62 59.19
CA ILE A 766 33.86 61.90 58.86
C ILE A 766 32.99 61.93 60.12
N PRO A 767 31.91 62.72 60.15
CA PRO A 767 31.21 63.01 61.39
C PRO A 767 30.40 61.80 61.85
N TYR A 768 30.50 61.50 63.14
CA TYR A 768 29.46 60.70 63.80
C TYR A 768 28.15 61.50 63.87
N PRO A 769 27.00 60.84 64.11
CA PRO A 769 25.73 61.53 64.32
C PRO A 769 25.84 62.63 65.39
N GLN A 770 25.64 63.89 64.98
CA GLN A 770 25.76 65.07 65.82
C GLN A 770 24.45 65.33 66.55
N ARG A 771 24.55 65.79 67.81
CA ARG A 771 23.38 66.18 68.61
C ARG A 771 23.70 67.45 69.39
N GLU A 772 22.88 68.47 69.20
CA GLU A 772 22.89 69.64 70.07
C GLU A 772 22.02 69.36 71.29
N ILE A 773 22.64 69.38 72.49
CA ILE A 773 21.94 69.14 73.75
C ILE A 773 21.81 70.47 74.48
N SER A 774 20.62 71.07 74.44
CA SER A 774 20.29 72.24 75.25
C SER A 774 19.81 71.78 76.63
N ILE A 775 20.67 71.94 77.65
CA ILE A 775 20.33 71.63 79.05
C ILE A 775 19.60 72.84 79.64
N LYS A 776 18.28 72.74 79.82
CA LYS A 776 17.49 73.77 80.52
C LYS A 776 17.50 73.48 82.03
N HIS A 777 18.10 74.37 82.84
CA HIS A 777 17.95 74.33 84.29
C HIS A 777 16.56 74.84 84.69
N SER A 778 15.79 74.04 85.43
CA SER A 778 14.42 74.37 85.84
C SER A 778 14.40 75.25 87.10
N GLU A 779 14.56 76.56 86.96
CA GLU A 779 14.06 77.51 87.97
C GLU A 779 12.93 78.41 87.46
N ASP A 780 12.66 78.47 86.14
CA ASP A 780 11.64 79.37 85.57
C ASP A 780 10.32 78.68 85.15
N ALA A 781 10.04 77.45 85.63
CA ALA A 781 8.81 76.72 85.28
C ALA A 781 7.66 76.89 86.28
N VAL A 782 7.71 77.88 87.17
CA VAL A 782 6.58 78.27 88.04
C VAL A 782 6.28 79.76 87.87
N LYS A 783 5.70 80.12 86.71
CA LYS A 783 4.68 81.16 86.52
C LYS A 783 4.40 81.40 85.03
N SER A 784 3.46 80.64 84.49
CA SER A 784 2.39 81.14 83.60
C SER A 784 1.42 80.00 83.31
#